data_AF-A0A5J5JR08-F1
#
_entry.id   AF-A0A5J5JR08-F1
#
_cell.length_a   1.000
_cell.length_b   1.000
_cell.length_c   1.000
_cell.angle_alpha   90.00
_cell.angle_beta   90.00
_cell.angle_gamma   90.00
#
_symmetry.space_group_name_H-M   'P 1'
#
loop_
_entity.id
_entity.type
_entity.pdbx_description
1 polymer ?
#
loop_
_entity_poly.entity_id
_entity_poly.type
_entity_poly.pdbx_seq_one_letter_code
_entity_poly.pdbx_strand_id
1 'polypeptide(L)'
;FKVLVFSKTTGFRHDSIPEGIAAVQKLGQDNNFAVDTTEDSAAFTDANLAQYQAVIFMSTTGDPVSTQDQKDAFQRYIQKGGGYVGVHAAADSGYDWAWYGKLVGAYFKQHPAIQQATVKVEDPAHPSTTGLPTTWTRTDEWYDYRANPRNTVHVLTSLDEKSYTGGTMGADHPNTWCQDYDGGRSWYTGLGHLKENYSEANFLKLLLGGIKTASGAVKADCSASQSSSYDKVELDADTSNPMMLDVAKDGRVFYIDRLGDVKIIKPNGGTVQAAHLNVFTANESGLLGMALDPAFDTNKWIYLYYSPAGSENVDRLSRFTVNGDTLDLASEKKVMDVPVQRAECCHHGGGLVMDPKTGNLWLGTGDNTNPFASDGFAPIDEQSGRSSWDAQRSAGNTNSLSGKLLRIHPEADGTYTIPAGNLFAPGTDKTKPEIYGMGFRNPFRIGIDPKTGNVMLGEYGPDSNSASATRGPQNTVEWNLISKPGNFGWPYCIGNNSPYIDYNFATKQSGSAFNCAAPVNDSPNNTGLTNLPPVTPATVWYHYASDANNFPELSGGAPMGGPVYRYNADNTSTNKWPAYWDGKAMFGEWNNNAIWSFQLNEDATKLVEMNRILQTLSFKKPMDMKFGPDGALYLIEWGSGFGGDNADSGVYRIDYTKGVRPPVARATADKTDGPTPLTVKFSSDGSRDPDGKAITYAWDFNGDGTTDSTEANPTFTYTAAGEYNAVLTVTNADGLTGKASVVVNAGNTKPEVKVELPPNGAFFEFGDQVKFKVTVTDAEDGTVDCSKVQIQSILGHDTHGHPLDQTTGCE
;
A
#
# COMPACT_ATOMS: atom_id res chain seq x y z
N PHE A 1 34.05 19.84 -13.84
CA PHE A 1 33.22 19.75 -15.05
C PHE A 1 32.93 21.17 -15.55
N LYS A 2 32.34 21.32 -16.74
CA LYS A 2 32.05 22.60 -17.40
C LYS A 2 30.60 22.61 -17.88
N VAL A 3 29.92 23.75 -17.75
CA VAL A 3 28.52 23.93 -18.19
C VAL A 3 28.39 25.16 -19.11
N LEU A 4 27.40 25.12 -19.99
CA LEU A 4 27.03 26.24 -20.86
C LEU A 4 25.69 26.81 -20.41
N VAL A 5 25.64 28.09 -20.04
CA VAL A 5 24.38 28.81 -19.79
C VAL A 5 23.93 29.47 -21.09
N PHE A 6 22.82 28.99 -21.63
CA PHE A 6 22.14 29.53 -22.79
C PHE A 6 20.91 30.32 -22.34
N SER A 7 20.81 31.59 -22.76
CA SER A 7 19.78 32.53 -22.27
C SER A 7 19.09 33.31 -23.39
N LYS A 8 19.20 32.86 -24.64
CA LYS A 8 18.50 33.48 -25.77
C LYS A 8 16.99 33.33 -25.59
N THR A 9 16.27 34.42 -25.83
CA THR A 9 14.80 34.47 -25.85
C THR A 9 14.35 34.97 -27.22
N THR A 10 13.37 34.32 -27.84
CA THR A 10 12.66 34.86 -29.01
C THR A 10 11.21 35.23 -28.68
N GLY A 11 10.78 35.01 -27.44
CA GLY A 11 9.52 35.47 -26.86
C GLY A 11 9.77 36.49 -25.75
N PHE A 12 9.04 36.36 -24.64
CA PHE A 12 9.18 37.23 -23.48
C PHE A 12 10.58 37.11 -22.85
N ARG A 13 11.17 38.23 -22.44
CA ARG A 13 12.49 38.27 -21.80
C ARG A 13 12.32 38.59 -20.31
N HIS A 14 12.81 37.69 -19.47
CA HIS A 14 12.73 37.82 -18.01
C HIS A 14 13.88 38.69 -17.49
N ASP A 15 13.57 39.64 -16.60
CA ASP A 15 14.55 40.51 -15.95
C ASP A 15 15.47 39.75 -14.97
N SER A 16 15.14 38.51 -14.64
CA SER A 16 15.94 37.63 -13.77
C SER A 16 17.10 36.92 -14.47
N ILE A 17 17.15 36.92 -15.81
CA ILE A 17 18.22 36.25 -16.58
C ILE A 17 19.63 36.69 -16.14
N PRO A 18 19.94 38.00 -15.96
CA PRO A 18 21.26 38.42 -15.50
C PRO A 18 21.61 37.88 -14.10
N GLU A 19 20.68 37.91 -13.14
CA GLU A 19 20.91 37.38 -11.79
C GLU A 19 21.04 35.85 -11.80
N GLY A 20 20.29 35.16 -12.66
CA GLY A 20 20.42 33.72 -12.85
C GLY A 20 21.79 33.31 -13.40
N ILE A 21 22.30 34.04 -14.39
CA ILE A 21 23.66 33.84 -14.91
C ILE A 21 24.69 34.08 -13.80
N ALA A 22 24.59 35.20 -13.08
CA ALA A 22 25.51 35.55 -12.01
C ALA A 22 25.50 34.50 -10.88
N ALA A 23 24.33 34.00 -10.51
CA ALA A 23 24.17 32.94 -9.51
C ALA A 23 24.85 31.64 -9.96
N VAL A 24 24.64 31.19 -11.21
CA VAL A 24 25.29 29.97 -11.72
C VAL A 24 26.82 30.14 -11.78
N GLN A 25 27.32 31.30 -12.19
CA GLN A 25 28.76 31.61 -12.16
C GLN A 25 29.33 31.55 -10.75
N LYS A 26 28.62 32.14 -9.77
CA LYS A 26 29.01 32.09 -8.35
C LYS A 26 29.01 30.66 -7.82
N LEU A 27 27.97 29.88 -8.12
CA LEU A 27 27.90 28.47 -7.78
C LEU A 27 29.06 27.68 -8.40
N GLY A 28 29.43 27.98 -9.64
CA GLY A 28 30.59 27.41 -10.34
C GLY A 28 31.90 27.68 -9.64
N GLN A 29 32.14 28.93 -9.25
CA GLN A 29 33.30 29.36 -8.48
C GLN A 29 33.37 28.64 -7.12
N ASP A 30 32.24 28.56 -6.41
CA ASP A 30 32.18 27.97 -5.06
C ASP A 30 32.26 26.43 -5.07
N ASN A 31 31.94 25.78 -6.21
CA ASN A 31 31.81 24.32 -6.31
C ASN A 31 32.70 23.69 -7.39
N ASN A 32 33.75 24.40 -7.84
CA ASN A 32 34.78 23.89 -8.76
C ASN A 32 34.22 23.39 -10.11
N PHE A 33 33.32 24.15 -10.75
CA PHE A 33 32.93 23.93 -12.14
C PHE A 33 32.97 25.21 -12.97
N ALA A 34 33.39 25.10 -14.23
CA ALA A 34 33.48 26.24 -15.14
C ALA A 34 32.13 26.54 -15.79
N VAL A 35 31.85 27.82 -16.02
CA VAL A 35 30.58 28.31 -16.55
C VAL A 35 30.88 29.24 -17.73
N ASP A 36 30.48 28.82 -18.92
CA ASP A 36 30.44 29.71 -20.09
C ASP A 36 29.00 30.17 -20.32
N THR A 37 28.82 31.33 -20.93
CA THR A 37 27.50 31.91 -21.20
C THR A 37 27.38 32.29 -22.67
N THR A 38 26.20 32.14 -23.25
CA THR A 38 25.93 32.59 -24.61
C THR A 38 24.44 32.89 -24.83
N GLU A 39 24.16 33.83 -25.72
CA GLU A 39 22.84 34.04 -26.34
C GLU A 39 22.87 33.71 -27.84
N ASP A 40 24.03 33.29 -28.37
CA ASP A 40 24.19 32.91 -29.77
C ASP A 40 23.83 31.43 -29.99
N SER A 41 22.74 31.18 -30.71
CA SER A 41 22.29 29.83 -31.04
C SER A 41 23.19 29.13 -32.06
N ALA A 42 24.08 29.85 -32.76
CA ALA A 42 25.11 29.23 -33.61
C ALA A 42 26.13 28.42 -32.80
N ALA A 43 26.18 28.59 -31.48
CA ALA A 43 26.97 27.77 -30.58
C ALA A 43 26.48 26.30 -30.47
N PHE A 44 25.26 25.97 -30.93
CA PHE A 44 24.71 24.62 -30.91
C PHE A 44 25.26 23.78 -32.07
N THR A 45 26.52 23.39 -31.96
CA THR A 45 27.20 22.47 -32.88
C THR A 45 27.75 21.29 -32.09
N ASP A 46 27.88 20.12 -32.73
CA ASP A 46 28.44 18.91 -32.11
C ASP A 46 29.82 19.19 -31.47
N ALA A 47 30.69 19.94 -32.16
CA ALA A 47 32.03 20.27 -31.70
C ALA A 47 32.02 21.16 -30.45
N ASN A 48 31.17 22.19 -30.42
CA ASN A 48 31.12 23.09 -29.29
C ASN A 48 30.42 22.44 -28.09
N LEU A 49 29.33 21.69 -28.29
CA LEU A 49 28.57 21.07 -27.20
C LEU A 49 29.36 19.96 -26.48
N ALA A 50 30.25 19.25 -27.18
CA ALA A 50 31.03 18.14 -26.62
C ALA A 50 31.95 18.51 -25.43
N GLN A 51 32.26 19.80 -25.22
CA GLN A 51 33.08 20.24 -24.09
C GLN A 51 32.30 20.39 -22.78
N TYR A 52 30.97 20.43 -22.84
CA TYR A 52 30.10 20.69 -21.70
C TYR A 52 29.49 19.39 -21.17
N GLN A 53 29.37 19.29 -19.85
CA GLN A 53 28.65 18.19 -19.20
C GLN A 53 27.16 18.49 -19.03
N ALA A 54 26.78 19.78 -18.97
CA ALA A 54 25.39 20.20 -18.99
C ALA A 54 25.22 21.52 -19.77
N VAL A 55 24.07 21.66 -20.42
CA VAL A 55 23.59 22.93 -21.00
C VAL A 55 22.40 23.42 -20.19
N ILE A 56 22.49 24.64 -19.69
CA ILE A 56 21.48 25.28 -18.85
C ILE A 56 20.68 26.25 -19.71
N PHE A 57 19.38 26.01 -19.87
CA PHE A 57 18.44 26.92 -20.49
C PHE A 57 17.89 27.84 -19.40
N MET A 58 18.48 29.03 -19.29
CA MET A 58 18.14 30.02 -18.27
C MET A 58 17.00 30.91 -18.76
N SER A 59 15.77 30.55 -18.38
CA SER A 59 14.54 31.31 -18.69
C SER A 59 14.40 31.66 -20.18
N THR A 60 14.77 30.74 -21.05
CA THR A 60 14.62 30.87 -22.51
C THR A 60 13.15 30.84 -22.90
N THR A 61 12.74 31.53 -23.96
CA THR A 61 11.34 31.53 -24.44
C THR A 61 11.27 31.50 -25.96
N GLY A 62 10.17 30.99 -26.52
CA GLY A 62 9.93 30.91 -27.96
C GLY A 62 10.69 29.77 -28.65
N ASP A 63 11.36 30.01 -29.78
CA ASP A 63 12.19 29.02 -30.48
C ASP A 63 13.66 29.48 -30.51
N PRO A 64 14.36 29.47 -29.35
CA PRO A 64 15.73 30.00 -29.25
C PRO A 64 16.76 29.14 -29.99
N VAL A 65 16.44 27.86 -30.25
CA VAL A 65 17.23 26.91 -31.06
C VAL A 65 16.45 26.61 -32.35
N SER A 66 16.45 27.53 -33.31
CA SER A 66 15.42 27.57 -34.36
C SER A 66 15.71 26.74 -35.61
N THR A 67 16.97 26.43 -35.91
CA THR A 67 17.32 25.68 -37.14
C THR A 67 17.41 24.18 -36.87
N GLN A 68 17.10 23.36 -37.89
CA GLN A 68 17.15 21.90 -37.76
C GLN A 68 18.56 21.40 -37.38
N ASP A 69 19.61 21.97 -37.97
CA ASP A 69 21.00 21.57 -37.65
C ASP A 69 21.34 21.78 -36.17
N GLN A 70 20.88 22.89 -35.57
CA GLN A 70 21.07 23.18 -34.14
C GLN A 70 20.25 22.22 -33.26
N LYS A 71 18.99 21.95 -33.65
CA LYS A 71 18.12 20.98 -32.97
C LYS A 71 18.75 19.59 -32.98
N ASP A 72 19.26 19.15 -34.13
CA ASP A 72 19.90 17.84 -34.30
C ASP A 72 21.21 17.73 -33.52
N ALA A 73 22.02 18.80 -33.48
CA ALA A 73 23.24 18.84 -32.67
C ALA A 73 22.94 18.70 -31.19
N PHE A 74 21.89 19.36 -30.70
CA PHE A 74 21.46 19.24 -29.30
C PHE A 74 20.91 17.86 -28.97
N GLN A 75 20.12 17.25 -29.87
CA GLN A 75 19.64 15.87 -29.70
C GLN A 75 20.80 14.89 -29.60
N ARG A 76 21.76 14.94 -30.53
CA ARG A 76 22.94 14.09 -30.50
C ARG A 76 23.78 14.32 -29.25
N TYR A 77 23.85 15.55 -28.74
CA TYR A 77 24.53 15.85 -27.48
C TYR A 77 23.87 15.12 -26.29
N ILE A 78 22.54 15.18 -26.16
CA ILE A 78 21.80 14.45 -25.12
C ILE A 78 21.96 12.93 -25.30
N GLN A 79 21.82 12.42 -26.52
CA GLN A 79 22.01 10.99 -26.86
C GLN A 79 23.40 10.44 -26.54
N LYS A 80 24.42 11.29 -26.52
CA LYS A 80 25.78 10.93 -26.10
C LYS A 80 25.99 11.03 -24.59
N GLY A 81 24.91 11.18 -23.82
CA GLY A 81 24.95 11.31 -22.37
C GLY A 81 25.12 12.73 -21.86
N GLY A 82 24.85 13.76 -22.66
CA GLY A 82 24.86 15.15 -22.24
C GLY A 82 23.76 15.49 -21.22
N GLY A 83 24.01 16.49 -20.38
CA GLY A 83 23.03 17.00 -19.41
C GLY A 83 22.24 18.20 -19.92
N TYR A 84 20.98 18.32 -19.50
CA TYR A 84 20.11 19.48 -19.67
C TYR A 84 19.59 19.98 -18.32
N VAL A 85 19.61 21.30 -18.14
CA VAL A 85 19.00 22.00 -17.00
C VAL A 85 18.06 23.05 -17.54
N GLY A 86 16.76 22.94 -17.28
CA GLY A 86 15.78 23.99 -17.61
C GLY A 86 15.40 24.79 -16.38
N VAL A 87 15.41 26.12 -16.49
CA VAL A 87 15.03 27.03 -15.39
C VAL A 87 13.87 27.92 -15.82
N HIS A 88 12.80 27.92 -15.01
CA HIS A 88 11.60 28.72 -15.15
C HIS A 88 11.03 28.63 -16.58
N ALA A 89 11.18 29.71 -17.37
CA ALA A 89 10.60 29.82 -18.69
C ALA A 89 11.14 28.84 -19.74
N ALA A 90 12.14 28.01 -19.44
CA ALA A 90 12.61 26.97 -20.35
C ALA A 90 11.48 26.04 -20.87
N ALA A 91 10.38 25.85 -20.12
CA ALA A 91 9.18 25.14 -20.58
C ALA A 91 8.30 25.93 -21.56
N ASP A 92 8.48 27.25 -21.67
CA ASP A 92 7.93 28.16 -22.68
C ASP A 92 8.83 28.24 -23.92
N SER A 93 9.59 27.18 -24.21
CA SER A 93 10.42 27.07 -25.40
C SER A 93 10.06 25.84 -26.24
N GLY A 94 10.31 25.92 -27.56
CA GLY A 94 10.35 24.76 -28.45
C GLY A 94 9.00 24.06 -28.65
N TYR A 95 7.87 24.77 -28.62
CA TYR A 95 6.53 24.16 -28.74
C TYR A 95 6.34 23.26 -29.97
N ASP A 96 6.97 23.61 -31.10
CA ASP A 96 6.90 22.83 -32.35
C ASP A 96 7.98 21.72 -32.41
N TRP A 97 8.75 21.53 -31.35
CA TRP A 97 9.82 20.54 -31.26
C TRP A 97 9.47 19.45 -30.25
N ALA A 98 8.63 18.50 -30.66
CA ALA A 98 8.10 17.44 -29.79
C ALA A 98 9.14 16.67 -28.97
N TRP A 99 10.35 16.46 -29.51
CA TRP A 99 11.45 15.85 -28.77
C TRP A 99 11.90 16.71 -27.58
N TYR A 100 12.00 18.03 -27.74
CA TYR A 100 12.32 18.93 -26.64
C TYR A 100 11.23 18.93 -25.58
N GLY A 101 9.96 18.90 -25.97
CA GLY A 101 8.84 18.74 -25.04
C GLY A 101 8.97 17.53 -24.12
N LYS A 102 9.48 16.42 -24.65
CA LYS A 102 9.79 15.22 -23.85
C LYS A 102 11.04 15.40 -23.00
N LEU A 103 12.07 16.08 -23.48
CA LEU A 103 13.29 16.39 -22.71
C LEU A 103 12.98 17.28 -21.50
N VAL A 104 12.20 18.35 -21.68
CA VAL A 104 11.79 19.25 -20.59
C VAL A 104 10.73 18.59 -19.70
N GLY A 105 9.89 17.71 -20.23
CA GLY A 105 8.89 16.93 -19.51
C GLY A 105 7.46 17.47 -19.68
N ALA A 106 7.29 18.80 -19.66
CA ALA A 106 6.04 19.45 -19.98
C ALA A 106 6.22 20.86 -20.53
N TYR A 107 5.27 21.29 -21.35
CA TYR A 107 5.22 22.63 -21.92
C TYR A 107 4.44 23.59 -21.03
N PHE A 108 4.87 24.85 -20.97
CA PHE A 108 4.12 25.94 -20.34
C PHE A 108 2.74 26.12 -21.00
N LYS A 109 1.75 26.48 -20.17
CA LYS A 109 0.37 26.78 -20.58
C LYS A 109 -0.02 28.20 -20.19
N GLN A 110 0.10 28.54 -18.91
CA GLN A 110 -0.25 29.84 -18.34
C GLN A 110 0.39 29.98 -16.94
N HIS A 111 0.23 31.13 -16.32
CA HIS A 111 0.53 31.33 -14.90
C HIS A 111 -0.48 32.35 -14.32
N PRO A 112 -0.80 32.31 -13.02
CA PRO A 112 -1.53 33.37 -12.36
C PRO A 112 -0.63 34.58 -12.08
N ALA A 113 -1.15 35.58 -11.38
CA ALA A 113 -0.33 36.67 -10.87
C ALA A 113 0.75 36.16 -9.91
N ILE A 114 1.92 36.82 -9.94
CA ILE A 114 3.01 36.58 -8.98
C ILE A 114 2.47 36.71 -7.57
N GLN A 115 2.63 35.67 -6.78
CA GLN A 115 2.11 35.60 -5.42
C GLN A 115 2.89 34.59 -4.60
N GLN A 116 2.61 34.54 -3.31
CA GLN A 116 3.20 33.56 -2.42
C GLN A 116 2.49 32.20 -2.57
N ALA A 117 3.25 31.11 -2.56
CA ALA A 117 2.73 29.74 -2.51
C ALA A 117 3.67 28.84 -1.70
N THR A 118 3.14 27.69 -1.27
CA THR A 118 3.89 26.65 -0.57
C THR A 118 4.43 25.62 -1.58
N VAL A 119 5.73 25.40 -1.55
CA VAL A 119 6.42 24.31 -2.26
C VAL A 119 6.51 23.10 -1.33
N LYS A 120 6.10 21.93 -1.82
CA LYS A 120 6.20 20.62 -1.16
C LYS A 120 7.39 19.86 -1.74
N VAL A 121 8.32 19.40 -0.92
CA VAL A 121 9.43 18.53 -1.34
C VAL A 121 8.95 17.10 -1.35
N GLU A 122 8.97 16.45 -2.51
CA GLU A 122 8.55 15.06 -2.65
C GLU A 122 9.70 14.07 -2.51
N ASP A 123 10.87 14.38 -3.06
CA ASP A 123 12.07 13.55 -2.92
C ASP A 123 13.10 14.21 -1.99
N PRO A 124 13.16 13.90 -0.69
CA PRO A 124 14.18 14.44 0.20
C PRO A 124 15.57 13.78 0.02
N ALA A 125 15.70 12.72 -0.78
CA ALA A 125 16.96 12.02 -1.03
C ALA A 125 17.73 12.58 -2.23
N HIS A 126 17.04 13.19 -3.21
CA HIS A 126 17.70 13.72 -4.40
C HIS A 126 18.71 14.84 -4.06
N PRO A 127 19.87 14.92 -4.75
CA PRO A 127 20.92 15.93 -4.46
C PRO A 127 20.47 17.40 -4.52
N SER A 128 19.40 17.72 -5.26
CA SER A 128 18.83 19.07 -5.33
C SER A 128 17.91 19.41 -4.16
N THR A 129 17.35 18.43 -3.48
CA THR A 129 16.31 18.61 -2.47
C THR A 129 16.72 18.11 -1.10
N THR A 130 17.82 17.35 -1.01
CA THR A 130 18.36 16.84 0.24
C THR A 130 18.67 17.96 1.24
N GLY A 131 18.06 17.89 2.43
CA GLY A 131 18.16 18.90 3.48
C GLY A 131 17.48 20.23 3.16
N LEU A 132 16.56 20.29 2.20
CA LEU A 132 15.52 21.32 2.17
C LEU A 132 14.42 20.93 3.17
N PRO A 133 13.68 21.90 3.74
CA PRO A 133 12.51 21.58 4.56
C PRO A 133 11.42 20.92 3.69
N THR A 134 10.60 20.06 4.28
CA THR A 134 9.54 19.31 3.58
C THR A 134 8.54 20.25 2.92
N THR A 135 8.31 21.42 3.52
CA THR A 135 7.62 22.53 2.88
C THR A 135 8.37 23.84 3.09
N TRP A 136 8.33 24.74 2.12
CA TRP A 136 8.67 26.13 2.34
C TRP A 136 7.81 27.06 1.50
N THR A 137 7.56 28.25 2.02
CA THR A 137 6.72 29.25 1.39
C THR A 137 7.59 30.31 0.74
N ARG A 138 7.33 30.65 -0.53
CA ARG A 138 8.07 31.67 -1.28
C ARG A 138 7.16 32.42 -2.23
N THR A 139 7.63 33.54 -2.77
CA THR A 139 6.96 34.26 -3.87
C THR A 139 7.64 33.92 -5.18
N ASP A 140 6.85 33.60 -6.21
CA ASP A 140 7.34 33.33 -7.58
C ASP A 140 6.18 33.50 -8.58
N GLU A 141 6.45 33.28 -9.86
CA GLU A 141 5.43 33.09 -10.90
C GLU A 141 5.18 31.59 -11.11
N TRP A 142 3.95 31.13 -10.85
CA TRP A 142 3.61 29.71 -10.77
C TRP A 142 3.15 29.16 -12.11
N TYR A 143 4.00 28.37 -12.77
CA TYR A 143 3.67 27.82 -14.10
C TYR A 143 2.66 26.68 -14.02
N ASP A 144 1.56 26.84 -14.74
CA ASP A 144 0.71 25.74 -15.19
C ASP A 144 1.28 25.12 -16.46
N TYR A 145 1.14 23.81 -16.59
CA TYR A 145 1.64 23.05 -17.72
C TYR A 145 0.50 22.55 -18.61
N ARG A 146 0.79 22.30 -19.89
CA ARG A 146 -0.19 21.75 -20.84
C ARG A 146 -0.61 20.32 -20.50
N ALA A 147 0.25 19.59 -19.80
CA ALA A 147 0.02 18.25 -19.28
C ALA A 147 0.76 18.08 -17.95
N ASN A 148 0.22 17.28 -17.05
CA ASN A 148 0.91 16.89 -15.82
C ASN A 148 2.03 15.88 -16.16
N PRO A 149 3.30 16.17 -15.82
CA PRO A 149 4.43 15.33 -16.21
C PRO A 149 4.67 14.10 -15.32
N ARG A 150 3.97 13.95 -14.19
CA ARG A 150 4.28 12.97 -13.13
C ARG A 150 4.46 11.53 -13.62
N ASN A 151 3.70 11.11 -14.63
CA ASN A 151 3.76 9.75 -15.16
C ASN A 151 4.97 9.48 -16.07
N THR A 152 5.73 10.51 -16.43
CA THR A 152 6.91 10.41 -17.30
C THR A 152 8.19 10.94 -16.68
N VAL A 153 8.09 11.71 -15.58
CA VAL A 153 9.23 12.33 -14.89
C VAL A 153 9.25 11.96 -13.42
N HIS A 154 10.41 11.96 -12.79
CA HIS A 154 10.52 11.86 -11.35
C HIS A 154 10.37 13.23 -10.70
N VAL A 155 9.23 13.45 -10.04
CA VAL A 155 8.88 14.70 -9.38
C VAL A 155 9.70 14.87 -8.10
N LEU A 156 10.36 16.02 -7.99
CA LEU A 156 11.19 16.39 -6.84
C LEU A 156 10.47 17.36 -5.91
N THR A 157 9.68 18.28 -6.48
CA THR A 157 8.84 19.22 -5.73
C THR A 157 7.52 19.48 -6.44
N SER A 158 6.47 19.74 -5.68
CA SER A 158 5.15 20.16 -6.16
C SER A 158 4.67 21.45 -5.49
N LEU A 159 3.65 22.08 -6.04
CA LEU A 159 2.98 23.23 -5.43
C LEU A 159 1.71 22.78 -4.68
N ASP A 160 1.43 23.44 -3.57
CA ASP A 160 0.13 23.35 -2.90
C ASP A 160 -0.82 24.41 -3.47
N GLU A 161 -1.71 24.02 -4.39
CA GLU A 161 -2.70 24.92 -4.99
C GLU A 161 -3.70 25.49 -3.96
N LYS A 162 -3.84 24.91 -2.76
CA LYS A 162 -4.67 25.50 -1.69
C LYS A 162 -4.00 26.73 -1.05
N SER A 163 -2.71 26.93 -1.27
CA SER A 163 -1.94 28.04 -0.70
C SER A 163 -1.96 29.32 -1.55
N TYR A 164 -2.50 29.27 -2.77
CA TYR A 164 -2.53 30.40 -3.71
C TYR A 164 -3.78 30.34 -4.61
N THR A 165 -3.96 31.31 -5.51
CA THR A 165 -5.14 31.35 -6.39
C THR A 165 -4.76 31.42 -7.87
N GLY A 166 -5.58 30.80 -8.73
CA GLY A 166 -5.46 30.87 -10.20
C GLY A 166 -4.62 29.76 -10.86
N GLY A 167 -4.13 28.78 -10.10
CA GLY A 167 -3.56 27.53 -10.65
C GLY A 167 -4.62 26.67 -11.34
N THR A 168 -4.20 25.84 -12.30
CA THR A 168 -5.10 24.95 -13.06
C THR A 168 -4.59 23.52 -13.20
N MET A 169 -3.59 23.12 -12.41
CA MET A 169 -3.08 21.74 -12.38
C MET A 169 -3.88 20.87 -11.42
N GLY A 170 -4.55 21.47 -10.42
CA GLY A 170 -5.40 20.79 -9.46
C GLY A 170 -4.62 20.28 -8.24
N ALA A 171 -5.05 19.15 -7.68
CA ALA A 171 -4.45 18.61 -6.47
C ALA A 171 -2.97 18.19 -6.64
N ASP A 172 -2.60 17.80 -7.85
CA ASP A 172 -1.24 17.41 -8.22
C ASP A 172 -0.61 18.43 -9.17
N HIS A 173 0.33 19.23 -8.65
CA HIS A 173 1.04 20.27 -9.38
C HIS A 173 2.56 20.10 -9.31
N PRO A 174 3.16 19.19 -10.11
CA PRO A 174 4.61 19.07 -10.20
C PRO A 174 5.27 20.36 -10.67
N ASN A 175 6.37 20.74 -10.03
CA ASN A 175 7.06 22.01 -10.29
C ASN A 175 8.56 21.86 -10.54
N THR A 176 9.21 20.88 -9.92
CA THR A 176 10.60 20.53 -10.20
C THR A 176 10.69 19.02 -10.39
N TRP A 177 11.42 18.58 -11.39
CA TRP A 177 11.58 17.15 -11.68
C TRP A 177 12.90 16.83 -12.36
N CYS A 178 13.24 15.55 -12.37
CA CYS A 178 14.33 15.02 -13.16
C CYS A 178 13.92 13.76 -13.93
N GLN A 179 14.68 13.42 -14.97
CA GLN A 179 14.49 12.20 -15.75
C GLN A 179 15.77 11.85 -16.50
N ASP A 180 16.01 10.56 -16.68
CA ASP A 180 16.92 10.08 -17.72
C ASP A 180 16.14 10.03 -19.04
N TYR A 181 16.61 10.74 -20.07
CA TYR A 181 15.87 10.90 -21.32
C TYR A 181 16.80 10.78 -22.52
N ASP A 182 16.44 9.88 -23.44
CA ASP A 182 17.11 9.64 -24.72
C ASP A 182 18.64 9.55 -24.58
N GLY A 183 19.12 8.78 -23.59
CA GLY A 183 20.55 8.57 -23.30
C GLY A 183 21.21 9.61 -22.38
N GLY A 184 20.60 10.77 -22.19
CA GLY A 184 21.11 11.86 -21.35
C GLY A 184 20.33 12.06 -20.05
N ARG A 185 20.67 13.14 -19.33
CA ARG A 185 20.05 13.51 -18.04
C ARG A 185 19.35 14.85 -18.15
N SER A 186 18.14 14.94 -17.65
CA SER A 186 17.34 16.16 -17.63
C SER A 186 16.96 16.52 -16.19
N TRP A 187 17.09 17.80 -15.87
CA TRP A 187 16.55 18.40 -14.66
C TRP A 187 15.84 19.70 -15.02
N TYR A 188 14.65 19.92 -14.48
CA TYR A 188 13.87 21.12 -14.75
C TYR A 188 13.24 21.65 -13.46
N THR A 189 13.16 22.97 -13.33
CA THR A 189 12.36 23.65 -12.31
C THR A 189 11.54 24.78 -12.94
N GLY A 190 10.27 24.89 -12.56
CA GLY A 190 9.42 26.04 -12.89
C GLY A 190 9.71 27.28 -12.03
N LEU A 191 10.58 27.17 -11.02
CA LEU A 191 10.98 28.26 -10.15
C LEU A 191 12.02 29.17 -10.81
N GLY A 192 12.11 30.41 -10.33
CA GLY A 192 13.17 31.35 -10.70
C GLY A 192 12.72 32.51 -11.59
N HIS A 193 11.44 32.91 -11.53
CA HIS A 193 10.94 34.09 -12.25
C HIS A 193 11.58 35.37 -11.73
N LEU A 194 11.51 35.58 -10.41
CA LEU A 194 11.95 36.81 -9.76
C LEU A 194 13.47 36.83 -9.61
N LYS A 195 14.07 38.00 -9.81
CA LYS A 195 15.52 38.18 -9.67
C LYS A 195 15.98 37.97 -8.21
N GLU A 196 15.13 38.29 -7.24
CA GLU A 196 15.37 38.12 -5.81
C GLU A 196 15.57 36.65 -5.43
N ASN A 197 14.95 35.72 -6.18
CA ASN A 197 15.02 34.28 -5.95
C ASN A 197 16.46 33.76 -6.03
N TYR A 198 17.30 34.36 -6.87
CA TYR A 198 18.71 33.97 -7.07
C TYR A 198 19.64 34.38 -5.92
N SER A 199 19.09 34.96 -4.85
CA SER A 199 19.77 35.17 -3.57
C SER A 199 19.24 34.27 -2.43
N GLU A 200 18.15 33.53 -2.67
CA GLU A 200 17.52 32.66 -1.68
C GLU A 200 18.30 31.34 -1.51
N ALA A 201 18.67 31.02 -0.26
CA ALA A 201 19.50 29.85 0.03
C ALA A 201 18.87 28.52 -0.43
N ASN A 202 17.57 28.33 -0.22
CA ASN A 202 16.87 27.10 -0.62
C ASN A 202 16.85 26.94 -2.15
N PHE A 203 16.58 28.03 -2.89
CA PHE A 203 16.58 27.99 -4.35
C PHE A 203 17.98 27.78 -4.94
N LEU A 204 19.00 28.44 -4.38
CA LEU A 204 20.40 28.23 -4.81
C LEU A 204 20.86 26.79 -4.57
N LYS A 205 20.44 26.18 -3.47
CA LYS A 205 20.69 24.76 -3.18
C LYS A 205 20.00 23.84 -4.17
N LEU A 206 18.73 24.11 -4.48
CA LEU A 206 17.95 23.41 -5.49
C LEU A 206 18.63 23.47 -6.87
N LEU A 207 18.97 24.66 -7.32
CA LEU A 207 19.64 24.90 -8.60
C LEU A 207 21.01 24.21 -8.67
N LEU A 208 21.83 24.33 -7.63
CA LEU A 208 23.15 23.69 -7.57
C LEU A 208 23.06 22.17 -7.69
N GLY A 209 22.15 21.54 -6.93
CA GLY A 209 21.99 20.09 -6.99
C GLY A 209 21.44 19.63 -8.34
N GLY A 210 20.52 20.40 -8.94
CA GLY A 210 20.03 20.14 -10.30
C GLY A 210 21.13 20.16 -11.35
N ILE A 211 22.00 21.18 -11.31
CA ILE A 211 23.17 21.29 -12.20
C ILE A 211 24.14 20.12 -12.00
N LYS A 212 24.43 19.75 -10.74
CA LYS A 212 25.32 18.61 -10.43
C LYS A 212 24.72 17.28 -10.91
N THR A 213 23.41 17.08 -10.76
CA THR A 213 22.71 15.88 -11.26
C THR A 213 22.76 15.82 -12.79
N ALA A 214 22.31 16.86 -13.49
CA ALA A 214 22.27 16.88 -14.95
C ALA A 214 23.67 16.70 -15.56
N SER A 215 24.69 17.33 -14.97
CA SER A 215 26.09 17.16 -15.41
C SER A 215 26.70 15.79 -15.12
N GLY A 216 26.03 14.93 -14.34
CA GLY A 216 26.54 13.63 -13.90
C GLY A 216 27.65 13.74 -12.84
N ALA A 217 27.87 14.93 -12.26
CA ALA A 217 28.84 15.15 -11.21
C ALA A 217 28.44 14.47 -9.88
N VAL A 218 27.14 14.30 -9.67
CA VAL A 218 26.56 13.47 -8.61
C VAL A 218 25.56 12.50 -9.23
N LYS A 219 25.47 11.30 -8.67
CA LYS A 219 24.43 10.34 -9.04
C LYS A 219 23.12 10.74 -8.38
N ALA A 220 22.02 10.58 -9.11
CA ALA A 220 20.68 10.73 -8.60
C ALA A 220 19.79 9.64 -9.21
N ASP A 221 18.70 9.30 -8.54
CA ASP A 221 17.80 8.25 -8.97
C ASP A 221 16.52 8.83 -9.57
N CYS A 222 16.60 9.26 -10.83
CA CYS A 222 15.47 9.87 -11.53
C CYS A 222 14.42 8.85 -12.03
N SER A 223 14.52 7.60 -11.61
CA SER A 223 13.53 6.56 -11.89
C SER A 223 12.77 6.10 -10.63
N ALA A 224 13.11 6.64 -9.45
CA ALA A 224 12.64 6.15 -8.17
C ALA A 224 11.11 6.12 -8.01
N SER A 225 10.37 7.06 -8.62
CA SER A 225 8.90 7.07 -8.61
C SER A 225 8.25 6.42 -9.83
N GLN A 226 9.04 5.98 -10.82
CA GLN A 226 8.52 5.50 -12.10
C GLN A 226 8.06 4.06 -11.99
N SER A 227 6.80 3.81 -12.34
CA SER A 227 6.19 2.47 -12.28
C SER A 227 6.97 1.42 -13.10
N SER A 228 7.60 1.83 -14.21
CA SER A 228 8.45 0.97 -15.04
C SER A 228 9.73 0.48 -14.34
N SER A 229 10.09 1.09 -13.22
CA SER A 229 11.24 0.69 -12.40
C SER A 229 10.87 -0.30 -11.30
N TYR A 230 9.61 -0.77 -11.28
CA TYR A 230 9.13 -1.77 -10.33
C TYR A 230 8.63 -2.99 -11.08
N ASP A 231 8.81 -4.14 -10.44
CA ASP A 231 8.23 -5.40 -10.90
C ASP A 231 7.38 -6.02 -9.80
N LYS A 232 6.28 -6.65 -10.19
CA LYS A 232 5.39 -7.37 -9.28
C LYS A 232 5.59 -8.86 -9.47
N VAL A 233 6.33 -9.46 -8.54
CA VAL A 233 6.67 -10.88 -8.51
C VAL A 233 5.58 -11.64 -7.78
N GLU A 234 4.99 -12.61 -8.46
CA GLU A 234 4.07 -13.57 -7.86
C GLU A 234 4.84 -14.54 -6.97
N LEU A 235 4.43 -14.67 -5.71
CA LEU A 235 5.01 -15.60 -4.76
C LEU A 235 4.11 -16.83 -4.54
N ASP A 236 2.81 -16.59 -4.47
CA ASP A 236 1.78 -17.60 -4.37
C ASP A 236 0.48 -17.09 -5.00
N ALA A 237 -0.08 -17.83 -5.97
CA ALA A 237 -1.33 -17.49 -6.65
C ALA A 237 -2.45 -18.51 -6.38
N ASP A 238 -2.19 -19.51 -5.53
CA ASP A 238 -3.18 -20.51 -5.12
C ASP A 238 -3.66 -20.21 -3.70
N THR A 239 -4.20 -19.00 -3.54
CA THR A 239 -4.79 -18.54 -2.29
C THR A 239 -6.32 -18.58 -2.35
N SER A 240 -6.96 -18.62 -1.19
CA SER A 240 -8.43 -18.62 -1.11
C SER A 240 -8.93 -17.27 -0.57
N ASN A 241 -8.84 -17.06 0.73
CA ASN A 241 -9.24 -15.85 1.45
C ASN A 241 -8.01 -15.26 2.19
N PRO A 242 -6.93 -14.87 1.49
CA PRO A 242 -5.72 -14.41 2.15
C PRO A 242 -5.99 -13.09 2.90
N MET A 243 -5.58 -13.02 4.17
CA MET A 243 -5.94 -11.92 5.07
C MET A 243 -4.77 -11.01 5.42
N MET A 244 -3.69 -11.56 6.00
CA MET A 244 -2.53 -10.79 6.47
C MET A 244 -1.24 -11.58 6.29
N LEU A 245 -0.11 -10.86 6.19
CA LEU A 245 1.23 -11.45 6.05
C LEU A 245 2.27 -10.80 6.95
N ASP A 246 3.35 -11.52 7.24
CA ASP A 246 4.57 -10.96 7.79
C ASP A 246 5.81 -11.69 7.27
N VAL A 247 6.97 -11.02 7.29
CA VAL A 247 8.19 -11.54 6.64
C VAL A 247 9.30 -11.73 7.68
N ALA A 248 9.77 -12.96 7.82
CA ALA A 248 10.88 -13.29 8.72
C ALA A 248 12.23 -12.87 8.13
N LYS A 249 13.23 -12.66 9.00
CA LYS A 249 14.60 -12.27 8.61
C LYS A 249 15.32 -13.32 7.78
N ASP A 250 14.91 -14.58 7.87
CA ASP A 250 15.39 -15.67 7.02
C ASP A 250 14.75 -15.69 5.61
N GLY A 251 13.85 -14.75 5.32
CA GLY A 251 13.21 -14.59 4.02
C GLY A 251 11.90 -15.38 3.86
N ARG A 252 11.49 -16.17 4.85
CA ARG A 252 10.18 -16.83 4.83
C ARG A 252 9.07 -15.79 4.95
N VAL A 253 8.04 -15.93 4.12
CA VAL A 253 6.82 -15.13 4.20
C VAL A 253 5.75 -15.98 4.86
N PHE A 254 5.22 -15.53 5.98
CA PHE A 254 4.10 -16.16 6.65
C PHE A 254 2.84 -15.40 6.26
N TYR A 255 1.78 -16.11 5.90
CA TYR A 255 0.48 -15.49 5.66
C TYR A 255 -0.64 -16.35 6.19
N ILE A 256 -1.78 -15.73 6.45
CA ILE A 256 -3.00 -16.39 6.95
C ILE A 256 -4.14 -16.30 5.95
N ASP A 257 -4.99 -17.31 6.00
CA ASP A 257 -6.27 -17.36 5.31
C ASP A 257 -7.42 -17.22 6.30
N ARG A 258 -8.50 -16.52 5.92
CA ARG A 258 -9.69 -16.34 6.77
C ARG A 258 -10.27 -17.66 7.26
N LEU A 259 -10.15 -18.74 6.47
CA LEU A 259 -10.67 -20.07 6.76
C LEU A 259 -9.84 -20.85 7.79
N GLY A 260 -8.74 -20.29 8.29
CA GLY A 260 -7.96 -20.86 9.41
C GLY A 260 -6.57 -21.36 9.04
N ASP A 261 -6.17 -21.32 7.77
CA ASP A 261 -4.84 -21.76 7.36
C ASP A 261 -3.76 -20.75 7.74
N VAL A 262 -2.64 -21.28 8.22
CA VAL A 262 -1.36 -20.57 8.35
C VAL A 262 -0.40 -21.17 7.35
N LYS A 263 0.11 -20.37 6.42
CA LYS A 263 0.95 -20.81 5.31
C LYS A 263 2.31 -20.11 5.32
N ILE A 264 3.31 -20.76 4.77
CA ILE A 264 4.69 -20.29 4.67
C ILE A 264 5.16 -20.40 3.23
N ILE A 265 5.55 -19.28 2.64
CA ILE A 265 6.29 -19.24 1.37
C ILE A 265 7.77 -19.28 1.71
N LYS A 266 8.50 -20.24 1.13
CA LYS A 266 9.92 -20.44 1.40
C LYS A 266 10.77 -19.48 0.57
N PRO A 267 11.97 -19.07 1.04
CA PRO A 267 12.84 -18.14 0.29
C PRO A 267 13.26 -18.69 -1.07
N ASN A 268 13.35 -20.02 -1.18
CA ASN A 268 13.77 -20.69 -2.40
C ASN A 268 12.64 -20.98 -3.37
N GLY A 269 11.38 -20.72 -3.00
CA GLY A 269 10.20 -21.00 -3.81
C GLY A 269 9.19 -21.91 -3.11
N GLY A 270 7.92 -21.69 -3.48
CA GLY A 270 6.75 -22.47 -3.12
C GLY A 270 6.26 -22.37 -1.68
N THR A 271 5.08 -22.91 -1.46
CA THR A 271 4.28 -22.70 -0.25
C THR A 271 4.01 -24.01 0.46
N VAL A 272 4.03 -23.98 1.79
CA VAL A 272 3.58 -25.08 2.65
C VAL A 272 2.54 -24.59 3.65
N GLN A 273 1.60 -25.45 4.00
CA GLN A 273 0.65 -25.19 5.09
C GLN A 273 1.30 -25.56 6.43
N ALA A 274 1.57 -24.57 7.27
CA ALA A 274 2.20 -24.76 8.56
C ALA A 274 1.24 -25.33 9.61
N ALA A 275 -0.04 -24.92 9.56
CA ALA A 275 -1.13 -25.47 10.35
C ALA A 275 -2.50 -25.01 9.83
N HIS A 276 -3.57 -25.62 10.36
CA HIS A 276 -4.95 -25.18 10.21
C HIS A 276 -5.60 -25.01 11.59
N LEU A 277 -6.17 -23.83 11.85
CA LEU A 277 -6.93 -23.53 13.06
C LEU A 277 -8.42 -23.74 12.80
N ASN A 278 -9.11 -24.45 13.70
CA ASN A 278 -10.56 -24.56 13.63
C ASN A 278 -11.21 -23.23 14.06
N VAL A 279 -11.77 -22.51 13.10
CA VAL A 279 -12.32 -21.16 13.28
C VAL A 279 -13.82 -21.10 12.96
N PHE A 280 -14.53 -20.19 13.63
CA PHE A 280 -15.89 -19.83 13.26
C PHE A 280 -15.83 -18.86 12.07
N THR A 281 -16.51 -19.19 10.96
CA THR A 281 -16.35 -18.51 9.67
C THR A 281 -17.59 -17.77 9.15
N ALA A 282 -18.69 -17.79 9.91
CA ALA A 282 -19.89 -17.04 9.51
C ALA A 282 -19.64 -15.53 9.56
N ASN A 283 -20.37 -14.77 8.74
CA ASN A 283 -20.20 -13.33 8.58
C ASN A 283 -18.72 -12.98 8.25
N GLU A 284 -18.12 -12.06 8.99
CA GLU A 284 -16.74 -11.61 8.83
C GLU A 284 -15.77 -12.28 9.81
N SER A 285 -16.21 -13.29 10.56
CA SER A 285 -15.36 -14.04 11.51
C SER A 285 -14.35 -14.95 10.78
N GLY A 286 -13.33 -15.41 11.49
CA GLY A 286 -12.34 -16.35 10.95
C GLY A 286 -10.96 -16.17 11.57
N LEU A 287 -9.91 -16.48 10.85
CA LEU A 287 -8.54 -16.09 11.20
C LEU A 287 -8.24 -14.73 10.56
N LEU A 288 -8.12 -13.69 11.39
CA LEU A 288 -8.27 -12.29 10.96
C LEU A 288 -6.95 -11.53 10.96
N GLY A 289 -6.07 -11.82 11.92
CA GLY A 289 -4.81 -11.08 12.11
C GLY A 289 -3.63 -11.97 12.43
N MET A 290 -2.44 -11.55 12.00
CA MET A 290 -1.18 -12.19 12.37
C MET A 290 -0.04 -11.19 12.54
N ALA A 291 0.95 -11.53 13.36
CA ALA A 291 2.24 -10.84 13.41
C ALA A 291 3.33 -11.78 13.92
N LEU A 292 4.55 -11.64 13.38
CA LEU A 292 5.73 -12.30 13.95
C LEU A 292 6.30 -11.46 15.09
N ASP A 293 6.79 -12.13 16.12
CA ASP A 293 7.49 -11.45 17.20
C ASP A 293 8.78 -10.77 16.68
N PRO A 294 9.17 -9.57 17.13
CA PRO A 294 10.42 -8.93 16.70
C PRO A 294 11.68 -9.79 16.93
N ALA A 295 11.63 -10.70 17.91
CA ALA A 295 12.68 -11.67 18.22
C ALA A 295 12.41 -13.07 17.62
N PHE A 296 11.59 -13.17 16.56
CA PHE A 296 11.20 -14.42 15.90
C PHE A 296 12.37 -15.36 15.57
N ASP A 297 13.53 -14.82 15.18
CA ASP A 297 14.72 -15.61 14.89
C ASP A 297 15.19 -16.47 16.06
N THR A 298 14.84 -16.06 17.28
CA THR A 298 15.20 -16.72 18.54
C THR A 298 14.04 -17.46 19.20
N ASN A 299 12.90 -16.80 19.40
CA ASN A 299 11.76 -17.39 20.13
C ASN A 299 10.80 -18.17 19.24
N LYS A 300 10.84 -17.95 17.92
CA LYS A 300 9.93 -18.54 16.92
C LYS A 300 8.45 -18.26 17.21
N TRP A 301 8.14 -17.13 17.84
CA TRP A 301 6.76 -16.80 18.21
C TRP A 301 6.00 -16.10 17.09
N ILE A 302 4.78 -16.57 16.87
CA ILE A 302 3.78 -15.94 16.01
C ILE A 302 2.52 -15.68 16.84
N TYR A 303 1.94 -14.50 16.64
CA TYR A 303 0.66 -14.10 17.24
C TYR A 303 -0.43 -14.20 16.19
N LEU A 304 -1.55 -14.82 16.55
CA LEU A 304 -2.73 -14.99 15.69
C LEU A 304 -3.96 -14.42 16.40
N TYR A 305 -4.76 -13.63 15.68
CA TYR A 305 -6.06 -13.13 16.12
C TYR A 305 -7.16 -13.79 15.31
N TYR A 306 -8.02 -14.56 15.96
CA TYR A 306 -8.99 -15.44 15.29
C TYR A 306 -10.26 -15.65 16.12
N SER A 307 -11.34 -16.04 15.44
CA SER A 307 -12.63 -16.39 16.05
C SER A 307 -12.66 -17.91 16.30
N PRO A 308 -12.48 -18.40 17.55
CA PRO A 308 -12.44 -19.84 17.80
C PRO A 308 -13.77 -20.52 17.45
N ALA A 309 -13.70 -21.70 16.84
CA ALA A 309 -14.87 -22.57 16.71
C ALA A 309 -15.35 -23.03 18.10
N GLY A 310 -16.68 -23.03 18.32
CA GLY A 310 -17.29 -23.41 19.59
C GLY A 310 -18.31 -22.39 20.11
N SER A 311 -18.68 -22.53 21.39
CA SER A 311 -19.73 -21.72 22.02
C SER A 311 -19.25 -20.41 22.65
N GLU A 312 -17.94 -20.13 22.64
CA GLU A 312 -17.40 -18.86 23.16
C GLU A 312 -17.67 -17.73 22.16
N ASN A 313 -18.33 -16.66 22.61
CA ASN A 313 -18.56 -15.48 21.78
C ASN A 313 -17.40 -14.47 21.94
N VAL A 314 -16.23 -14.89 21.46
CA VAL A 314 -15.00 -14.09 21.49
C VAL A 314 -14.28 -14.17 20.16
N ASP A 315 -13.49 -13.13 19.88
CA ASP A 315 -12.31 -13.21 19.04
C ASP A 315 -11.08 -13.22 19.97
N ARG A 316 -10.11 -14.08 19.65
CA ARG A 316 -9.01 -14.46 20.55
C ARG A 316 -7.67 -14.12 19.93
N LEU A 317 -6.84 -13.42 20.70
CA LEU A 317 -5.42 -13.26 20.44
C LEU A 317 -4.67 -14.36 21.18
N SER A 318 -3.98 -15.23 20.44
CA SER A 318 -3.10 -16.27 21.00
C SER A 318 -1.71 -16.19 20.39
N ARG A 319 -0.72 -16.67 21.15
CA ARG A 319 0.65 -16.89 20.67
C ARG A 319 0.93 -18.38 20.50
N PHE A 320 1.65 -18.71 19.45
CA PHE A 320 2.10 -20.06 19.12
C PHE A 320 3.60 -20.05 18.82
N THR A 321 4.19 -21.24 18.70
CA THR A 321 5.61 -21.45 18.39
C THR A 321 5.76 -22.19 17.07
N VAL A 322 6.60 -21.66 16.18
CA VAL A 322 6.94 -22.26 14.88
C VAL A 322 8.12 -23.22 15.05
N ASN A 323 8.00 -24.43 14.49
CA ASN A 323 9.04 -25.46 14.49
C ASN A 323 9.40 -25.86 13.06
N GLY A 324 10.50 -25.30 12.54
CA GLY A 324 10.82 -25.45 11.11
C GLY A 324 9.73 -24.79 10.27
N ASP A 325 9.09 -25.56 9.40
CA ASP A 325 7.99 -25.09 8.53
C ASP A 325 6.60 -25.47 9.05
N THR A 326 6.47 -25.88 10.31
CA THR A 326 5.18 -26.21 10.95
C THR A 326 4.89 -25.29 12.14
N LEU A 327 3.61 -25.13 12.48
CA LEU A 327 3.17 -24.41 13.66
C LEU A 327 2.71 -25.41 14.74
N ASP A 328 3.30 -25.36 15.93
CA ASP A 328 2.88 -26.22 17.04
C ASP A 328 1.61 -25.68 17.70
N LEU A 329 0.45 -26.23 17.32
CA LEU A 329 -0.85 -25.85 17.88
C LEU A 329 -0.97 -26.16 19.39
N ALA A 330 -0.23 -27.14 19.92
CA ALA A 330 -0.25 -27.45 21.35
C ALA A 330 0.51 -26.40 22.18
N SER A 331 1.32 -25.56 21.54
CA SER A 331 2.07 -24.47 22.18
C SER A 331 1.22 -23.23 22.49
N GLU A 332 -0.08 -23.25 22.19
CA GLU A 332 -0.98 -22.10 22.35
C GLU A 332 -0.87 -21.45 23.73
N LYS A 333 -0.67 -20.14 23.72
CA LYS A 333 -0.82 -19.25 24.86
C LYS A 333 -1.88 -18.21 24.55
N LYS A 334 -3.04 -18.32 25.22
CA LYS A 334 -4.13 -17.36 25.10
C LYS A 334 -3.73 -16.05 25.77
N VAL A 335 -3.63 -14.98 24.98
CA VAL A 335 -3.18 -13.66 25.45
C VAL A 335 -4.36 -12.78 25.84
N MET A 336 -5.37 -12.69 24.97
CA MET A 336 -6.51 -11.81 25.19
C MET A 336 -7.74 -12.34 24.46
N ASP A 337 -8.90 -12.26 25.12
CA ASP A 337 -10.20 -12.45 24.51
C ASP A 337 -10.90 -11.09 24.36
N VAL A 338 -11.35 -10.79 23.15
CA VAL A 338 -12.20 -9.65 22.82
C VAL A 338 -13.63 -10.16 22.72
N PRO A 339 -14.53 -9.78 23.64
CA PRO A 339 -15.92 -10.19 23.55
C PRO A 339 -16.58 -9.69 22.27
N VAL A 340 -17.30 -10.58 21.60
CA VAL A 340 -18.11 -10.27 20.40
C VAL A 340 -19.51 -10.84 20.56
N GLN A 341 -20.45 -10.39 19.74
CA GLN A 341 -21.72 -11.06 19.47
C GLN A 341 -21.61 -11.76 18.11
N ARG A 342 -22.24 -12.93 17.99
CA ARG A 342 -22.25 -13.76 16.76
C ARG A 342 -23.65 -13.92 16.15
N ALA A 343 -24.65 -13.26 16.73
CA ALA A 343 -26.04 -13.36 16.28
C ALA A 343 -26.30 -12.52 15.02
N GLU A 344 -25.58 -11.40 14.92
CA GLU A 344 -25.66 -10.45 13.83
C GLU A 344 -24.26 -10.21 13.25
N CYS A 345 -24.19 -9.85 11.98
CA CYS A 345 -22.99 -9.22 11.41
C CYS A 345 -22.78 -7.82 12.07
N CYS A 346 -21.62 -7.15 12.10
CA CYS A 346 -20.42 -7.18 11.26
C CYS A 346 -19.21 -6.59 12.03
N HIS A 347 -18.12 -6.26 11.34
CA HIS A 347 -16.97 -5.47 11.78
C HIS A 347 -16.14 -6.13 12.88
N HIS A 348 -15.35 -7.13 12.50
CA HIS A 348 -14.41 -7.77 13.43
C HIS A 348 -13.04 -7.07 13.50
N GLY A 349 -12.68 -6.26 12.49
CA GLY A 349 -11.36 -5.65 12.40
C GLY A 349 -10.28 -6.70 12.15
N GLY A 350 -9.26 -6.74 13.01
CA GLY A 350 -8.23 -7.78 13.02
C GLY A 350 -6.84 -7.32 12.58
N GLY A 351 -6.66 -6.04 12.23
CA GLY A 351 -5.34 -5.49 11.94
C GLY A 351 -4.38 -5.67 13.13
N LEU A 352 -3.24 -6.30 12.90
CA LEU A 352 -2.30 -6.69 13.95
C LEU A 352 -0.86 -6.34 13.54
N VAL A 353 -0.11 -5.66 14.42
CA VAL A 353 1.32 -5.36 14.18
C VAL A 353 2.12 -5.34 15.48
N MET A 354 3.36 -5.83 15.42
CA MET A 354 4.33 -5.72 16.49
C MET A 354 5.25 -4.53 16.26
N ASP A 355 5.46 -3.70 17.28
CA ASP A 355 6.48 -2.65 17.26
C ASP A 355 7.87 -3.29 17.43
N PRO A 356 8.76 -3.24 16.41
CA PRO A 356 10.07 -3.87 16.48
C PRO A 356 11.01 -3.22 17.51
N LYS A 357 10.72 -2.01 17.98
CA LYS A 357 11.54 -1.32 18.99
C LYS A 357 11.18 -1.68 20.41
N THR A 358 9.88 -1.84 20.69
CA THR A 358 9.39 -2.01 22.06
C THR A 358 8.86 -3.41 22.34
N GLY A 359 8.60 -4.22 21.31
CA GLY A 359 7.89 -5.50 21.46
C GLY A 359 6.40 -5.33 21.82
N ASN A 360 5.85 -4.12 21.70
CA ASN A 360 4.43 -3.91 21.97
C ASN A 360 3.61 -4.42 20.80
N LEU A 361 2.49 -5.04 21.12
CA LEU A 361 1.50 -5.52 20.17
C LEU A 361 0.37 -4.49 20.04
N TRP A 362 0.05 -4.16 18.80
CA TRP A 362 -1.05 -3.28 18.43
C TRP A 362 -2.14 -4.07 17.71
N LEU A 363 -3.38 -3.94 18.15
CA LEU A 363 -4.52 -4.68 17.60
C LEU A 363 -5.70 -3.74 17.33
N GLY A 364 -6.17 -3.70 16.09
CA GLY A 364 -7.41 -3.03 15.69
C GLY A 364 -8.60 -3.98 15.84
N THR A 365 -9.58 -3.62 16.67
CA THR A 365 -10.82 -4.38 16.87
C THR A 365 -12.01 -3.61 16.31
N GLY A 366 -12.84 -4.25 15.50
CA GLY A 366 -14.07 -3.64 15.01
C GLY A 366 -15.12 -3.49 16.12
N ASP A 367 -16.11 -2.63 15.89
CA ASP A 367 -17.16 -2.30 16.85
C ASP A 367 -18.14 -3.44 17.10
N ASN A 368 -18.09 -4.46 16.25
CA ASN A 368 -18.93 -5.64 16.29
C ASN A 368 -20.44 -5.31 16.28
N THR A 369 -20.83 -4.23 15.57
CA THR A 369 -22.20 -3.70 15.50
C THR A 369 -22.80 -3.90 14.11
N ASN A 370 -24.07 -4.27 14.05
CA ASN A 370 -24.81 -4.41 12.79
C ASN A 370 -25.13 -3.02 12.19
N PRO A 371 -24.71 -2.72 10.94
CA PRO A 371 -24.92 -1.41 10.33
C PRO A 371 -26.28 -1.24 9.64
N PHE A 372 -26.99 -2.32 9.30
CA PHE A 372 -28.04 -2.28 8.26
C PHE A 372 -29.38 -1.68 8.74
N ALA A 373 -29.66 -1.64 10.04
CA ALA A 373 -30.89 -1.06 10.58
C ALA A 373 -30.78 0.45 10.87
N SER A 374 -29.88 1.16 10.18
CA SER A 374 -29.56 2.58 10.44
C SER A 374 -29.77 3.50 9.23
N ASP A 375 -30.31 3.00 8.12
CA ASP A 375 -30.37 3.70 6.83
C ASP A 375 -28.99 4.20 6.35
N GLY A 376 -27.91 3.49 6.73
CA GLY A 376 -26.53 3.84 6.39
C GLY A 376 -25.92 4.96 7.23
N PHE A 377 -26.57 5.42 8.32
CA PHE A 377 -26.00 6.37 9.27
C PHE A 377 -25.45 5.66 10.53
N ALA A 378 -25.20 6.39 11.62
CA ALA A 378 -24.76 5.81 12.88
C ALA A 378 -25.83 4.86 13.49
N PRO A 379 -25.51 3.57 13.75
CA PRO A 379 -26.39 2.63 14.45
C PRO A 379 -26.31 2.89 15.95
N ILE A 380 -27.33 3.56 16.50
CA ILE A 380 -27.44 3.93 17.93
C ILE A 380 -28.82 3.51 18.49
N ASP A 381 -29.26 2.29 18.17
CA ASP A 381 -30.61 1.81 18.56
C ASP A 381 -30.68 1.31 20.01
N GLU A 382 -31.18 2.18 20.90
CA GLU A 382 -31.25 1.96 22.34
C GLU A 382 -32.47 1.13 22.79
N GLN A 383 -33.30 0.65 21.85
CA GLN A 383 -34.47 -0.16 22.19
C GLN A 383 -34.07 -1.47 22.88
N SER A 384 -34.91 -1.91 23.83
CA SER A 384 -34.70 -3.17 24.54
C SER A 384 -34.57 -4.34 23.57
N GLY A 385 -33.51 -5.15 23.72
CA GLY A 385 -33.21 -6.29 22.86
C GLY A 385 -32.53 -5.95 21.54
N ARG A 386 -32.16 -4.68 21.30
CA ARG A 386 -31.51 -4.22 20.06
C ARG A 386 -30.05 -3.80 20.23
N SER A 387 -29.37 -4.25 21.28
CA SER A 387 -27.98 -3.90 21.55
C SER A 387 -27.03 -4.21 20.38
N SER A 388 -27.27 -5.24 19.57
CA SER A 388 -26.46 -5.52 18.37
C SER A 388 -26.46 -4.40 17.32
N TRP A 389 -27.38 -3.43 17.38
CA TRP A 389 -27.48 -2.24 16.52
C TRP A 389 -27.16 -0.93 17.25
N ASP A 390 -26.47 -1.02 18.39
CA ASP A 390 -26.06 0.13 19.18
C ASP A 390 -24.53 0.18 19.31
N ALA A 391 -23.88 0.96 18.44
CA ALA A 391 -22.42 1.15 18.46
C ALA A 391 -21.93 1.92 19.70
N GLN A 392 -22.84 2.54 20.46
CA GLN A 392 -22.48 3.22 21.70
C GLN A 392 -22.05 2.22 22.78
N ARG A 393 -22.55 0.98 22.73
CA ARG A 393 -22.15 -0.10 23.65
C ARG A 393 -20.69 -0.53 23.49
N SER A 394 -20.12 -0.30 22.30
CA SER A 394 -18.80 -0.80 21.89
C SER A 394 -17.84 0.35 21.59
N ALA A 395 -17.87 0.92 20.39
CA ALA A 395 -16.92 1.93 19.92
C ALA A 395 -16.80 3.12 20.89
N GLY A 396 -17.95 3.66 21.32
CA GLY A 396 -18.06 4.77 22.26
C GLY A 396 -17.92 4.38 23.75
N ASN A 397 -17.84 3.09 24.08
CA ASN A 397 -17.76 2.60 25.46
C ASN A 397 -16.29 2.43 25.88
N THR A 398 -15.89 3.16 26.92
CA THR A 398 -14.51 3.13 27.47
C THR A 398 -14.18 1.83 28.20
N ASN A 399 -15.18 1.02 28.54
CA ASN A 399 -15.05 -0.26 29.22
C ASN A 399 -15.25 -1.47 28.28
N SER A 400 -15.16 -1.25 26.96
CA SER A 400 -15.24 -2.29 25.93
C SER A 400 -13.92 -2.39 25.16
N LEU A 401 -13.60 -3.60 24.69
CA LEU A 401 -12.44 -3.85 23.82
C LEU A 401 -12.80 -3.77 22.33
N SER A 402 -14.07 -3.61 21.96
CA SER A 402 -14.53 -3.54 20.56
C SER A 402 -14.59 -2.09 20.06
N GLY A 403 -14.25 -1.86 18.80
CA GLY A 403 -14.15 -0.53 18.19
C GLY A 403 -12.98 0.27 18.75
N LYS A 404 -11.81 -0.37 18.88
CA LYS A 404 -10.62 0.13 19.57
C LYS A 404 -9.35 -0.11 18.75
N LEU A 405 -8.35 0.74 19.00
CA LEU A 405 -6.94 0.42 18.78
C LEU A 405 -6.35 0.07 20.16
N LEU A 406 -6.03 -1.20 20.36
CA LEU A 406 -5.47 -1.74 21.59
C LEU A 406 -3.94 -1.77 21.52
N ARG A 407 -3.28 -1.53 22.66
CA ARG A 407 -1.82 -1.63 22.80
C ARG A 407 -1.45 -2.32 24.10
N ILE A 408 -0.77 -3.46 23.98
CA ILE A 408 -0.29 -4.28 25.10
C ILE A 408 1.18 -4.68 24.89
N HIS A 409 1.83 -5.21 25.92
CA HIS A 409 3.11 -5.89 25.80
C HIS A 409 2.92 -7.37 26.18
N PRO A 410 2.91 -8.30 25.20
CA PRO A 410 2.75 -9.72 25.50
C PRO A 410 3.94 -10.31 26.27
N GLU A 411 3.68 -11.24 27.17
CA GLU A 411 4.69 -11.89 28.00
C GLU A 411 4.90 -13.37 27.61
N ALA A 412 6.03 -13.92 28.07
CA ALA A 412 6.47 -15.28 27.74
C ALA A 412 5.57 -16.40 28.30
N ASP A 413 4.71 -16.13 29.27
CA ASP A 413 3.78 -17.09 29.85
C ASP A 413 2.38 -17.04 29.22
N GLY A 414 2.14 -16.09 28.30
CA GLY A 414 0.84 -15.83 27.71
C GLY A 414 0.06 -14.70 28.36
N THR A 415 0.54 -14.13 29.46
CA THR A 415 -0.03 -12.90 30.01
C THR A 415 0.41 -11.68 29.19
N TYR A 416 0.00 -10.48 29.59
CA TYR A 416 0.48 -9.24 29.01
C TYR A 416 0.55 -8.15 30.09
N THR A 417 1.39 -7.16 29.85
CA THR A 417 1.45 -5.92 30.62
C THR A 417 0.87 -4.75 29.83
N ILE A 418 0.51 -3.66 30.53
CA ILE A 418 -0.01 -2.44 29.91
C ILE A 418 1.13 -1.43 29.73
N PRO A 419 1.49 -1.07 28.49
CA PRO A 419 2.46 -0.01 28.23
C PRO A 419 1.97 1.35 28.74
N ALA A 420 2.89 2.16 29.27
CA ALA A 420 2.58 3.52 29.69
C ALA A 420 2.15 4.39 28.50
N GLY A 421 1.20 5.32 28.73
CA GLY A 421 0.72 6.26 27.72
C GLY A 421 -0.44 5.75 26.85
N ASN A 422 -1.12 4.68 27.27
CA ASN A 422 -2.47 4.36 26.76
C ASN A 422 -3.47 5.44 27.22
N LEU A 423 -4.64 5.48 26.58
CA LEU A 423 -5.65 6.53 26.81
C LEU A 423 -6.14 6.57 28.26
N PHE A 424 -6.24 5.40 28.91
CA PHE A 424 -6.64 5.28 30.30
C PHE A 424 -5.55 4.61 31.13
N ALA A 425 -5.28 5.15 32.31
CA ALA A 425 -4.31 4.58 33.23
C ALA A 425 -4.84 3.27 33.85
N PRO A 426 -3.98 2.26 34.10
CA PRO A 426 -4.37 1.05 34.82
C PRO A 426 -5.09 1.36 36.14
N GLY A 427 -6.21 0.68 36.39
CA GLY A 427 -7.05 0.87 37.58
C GLY A 427 -8.03 2.05 37.51
N THR A 428 -8.13 2.75 36.38
CA THR A 428 -9.16 3.79 36.20
C THR A 428 -10.55 3.16 36.08
N ASP A 429 -11.44 3.48 37.01
CA ASP A 429 -12.80 2.93 37.07
C ASP A 429 -13.57 3.12 35.74
N LYS A 430 -14.31 2.08 35.33
CA LYS A 430 -15.11 2.05 34.09
C LYS A 430 -14.31 2.25 32.81
N THR A 431 -13.03 1.89 32.81
CA THR A 431 -12.19 1.94 31.60
C THR A 431 -11.39 0.65 31.42
N LYS A 432 -10.96 0.42 30.17
CA LYS A 432 -10.00 -0.62 29.81
C LYS A 432 -8.62 0.01 29.54
N PRO A 433 -7.58 -0.33 30.32
CA PRO A 433 -6.26 0.28 30.16
C PRO A 433 -5.52 -0.17 28.90
N GLU A 434 -6.01 -1.18 28.19
CA GLU A 434 -5.50 -1.64 26.89
C GLU A 434 -5.76 -0.63 25.77
N ILE A 435 -6.74 0.26 25.94
CA ILE A 435 -7.19 1.20 24.92
C ILE A 435 -6.12 2.28 24.70
N TYR A 436 -5.54 2.30 23.50
CA TYR A 436 -4.74 3.43 23.03
C TYR A 436 -5.62 4.42 22.25
N GLY A 437 -6.46 3.91 21.36
CA GLY A 437 -7.47 4.70 20.64
C GLY A 437 -8.85 4.09 20.78
N MET A 438 -9.88 4.93 20.86
CA MET A 438 -11.29 4.51 20.89
C MET A 438 -12.12 5.23 19.83
N GLY A 439 -13.38 4.82 19.69
CA GLY A 439 -14.31 5.45 18.76
C GLY A 439 -14.02 5.08 17.32
N PHE A 440 -13.72 3.80 17.07
CA PHE A 440 -13.53 3.26 15.73
C PHE A 440 -14.71 2.38 15.31
N ARG A 441 -15.11 2.41 14.04
CA ARG A 441 -16.12 1.50 13.48
C ARG A 441 -15.51 0.16 13.10
N ASN A 442 -14.59 0.16 12.14
CA ASN A 442 -13.91 -1.05 11.69
C ASN A 442 -12.45 -0.72 11.27
N PRO A 443 -11.52 -0.66 12.24
CA PRO A 443 -10.10 -0.42 11.99
C PRO A 443 -9.46 -1.70 11.42
N PHE A 444 -9.66 -1.93 10.12
CA PHE A 444 -9.47 -3.24 9.50
C PHE A 444 -8.01 -3.59 9.21
N ARG A 445 -7.20 -2.60 8.78
CA ARG A 445 -5.76 -2.76 8.57
C ARG A 445 -4.98 -1.61 9.20
N ILE A 446 -3.86 -1.96 9.82
CA ILE A 446 -2.96 -1.04 10.51
C ILE A 446 -1.52 -1.31 10.11
N GLY A 447 -0.72 -0.25 10.06
CA GLY A 447 0.74 -0.32 10.02
C GLY A 447 1.35 0.50 11.14
N ILE A 448 2.65 0.30 11.37
CA ILE A 448 3.44 1.12 12.29
C ILE A 448 4.65 1.68 11.55
N ASP A 449 5.02 2.93 11.87
CA ASP A 449 6.30 3.47 11.50
C ASP A 449 7.36 3.01 12.50
N PRO A 450 8.31 2.13 12.11
CA PRO A 450 9.30 1.62 13.05
C PRO A 450 10.25 2.72 13.54
N LYS A 451 10.32 3.89 12.90
CA LYS A 451 11.13 5.01 13.38
C LYS A 451 10.44 5.81 14.47
N THR A 452 9.15 6.10 14.36
CA THR A 452 8.45 7.00 15.29
C THR A 452 7.51 6.29 16.26
N GLY A 453 7.06 5.08 15.92
CA GLY A 453 6.00 4.37 16.66
C GLY A 453 4.59 4.85 16.31
N ASN A 454 4.43 5.77 15.35
CA ASN A 454 3.13 6.23 14.89
C ASN A 454 2.40 5.09 14.15
N VAL A 455 1.09 5.02 14.35
CA VAL A 455 0.23 4.01 13.70
C VAL A 455 -0.49 4.65 12.51
N MET A 456 -0.50 3.94 11.39
CA MET A 456 -1.27 4.27 10.20
C MET A 456 -2.47 3.33 10.12
N LEU A 457 -3.67 3.85 10.38
CA LEU A 457 -4.88 3.05 10.53
C LEU A 457 -5.86 3.36 9.39
N GLY A 458 -6.29 2.34 8.65
CA GLY A 458 -7.40 2.44 7.70
C GLY A 458 -8.71 2.05 8.38
N GLU A 459 -9.72 2.92 8.26
CA GLU A 459 -11.00 2.76 8.95
C GLU A 459 -12.19 2.83 8.00
N TYR A 460 -12.98 1.76 7.99
CA TYR A 460 -14.21 1.69 7.22
C TYR A 460 -15.35 2.43 7.92
N GLY A 461 -16.04 3.26 7.16
CA GLY A 461 -17.15 4.09 7.59
C GLY A 461 -18.54 3.51 7.30
N PRO A 462 -19.59 4.29 7.57
CA PRO A 462 -20.98 3.93 7.30
C PRO A 462 -21.36 4.18 5.82
N ASP A 463 -22.56 3.76 5.40
CA ASP A 463 -22.92 3.54 3.99
C ASP A 463 -23.90 4.56 3.38
N SER A 464 -24.29 5.61 4.10
CA SER A 464 -25.27 6.58 3.58
C SER A 464 -24.72 7.39 2.40
N ASN A 465 -25.31 7.24 1.21
CA ASN A 465 -24.84 7.92 -0.01
C ASN A 465 -24.94 9.45 0.02
N SER A 466 -25.61 10.06 1.00
CA SER A 466 -25.78 11.51 1.08
C SER A 466 -25.97 11.99 2.51
N ALA A 467 -25.48 13.20 2.79
CA ALA A 467 -25.67 13.82 4.10
C ALA A 467 -27.16 14.14 4.33
N SER A 468 -27.58 14.06 5.59
CA SER A 468 -28.94 14.38 6.02
C SER A 468 -28.91 15.28 7.24
N ALA A 469 -29.63 16.40 7.16
CA ALA A 469 -29.78 17.34 8.28
C ALA A 469 -30.46 16.72 9.51
N THR A 470 -31.16 15.60 9.35
CA THR A 470 -31.86 14.90 10.43
C THR A 470 -31.13 13.66 10.93
N ARG A 471 -30.04 13.23 10.27
CA ARG A 471 -29.32 11.99 10.62
C ARG A 471 -27.82 12.15 10.78
N GLY A 472 -27.17 12.93 9.91
CA GLY A 472 -25.72 13.17 9.97
C GLY A 472 -25.04 13.21 8.61
N PRO A 473 -23.70 13.11 8.58
CA PRO A 473 -22.91 13.13 7.35
C PRO A 473 -23.13 11.90 6.47
N GLN A 474 -22.71 12.01 5.21
CA GLN A 474 -22.67 10.89 4.25
C GLN A 474 -21.57 9.88 4.61
N ASN A 475 -21.54 8.78 3.86
CA ASN A 475 -20.56 7.71 3.94
C ASN A 475 -19.16 8.32 3.97
N THR A 476 -18.38 8.05 5.00
CA THR A 476 -17.06 8.67 5.18
C THR A 476 -16.12 7.63 5.74
N VAL A 477 -15.06 7.32 5.02
CA VAL A 477 -14.00 6.42 5.48
C VAL A 477 -12.74 7.23 5.78
N GLU A 478 -11.84 6.66 6.56
CA GLU A 478 -10.72 7.42 7.11
C GLU A 478 -9.38 6.70 6.95
N TRP A 479 -8.34 7.51 6.84
CA TRP A 479 -6.99 7.10 7.17
C TRP A 479 -6.47 8.00 8.30
N ASN A 480 -6.05 7.35 9.39
CA ASN A 480 -5.71 7.99 10.66
C ASN A 480 -4.21 7.83 10.94
N LEU A 481 -3.49 8.95 11.01
CA LEU A 481 -2.13 9.02 11.54
C LEU A 481 -2.20 9.22 13.07
N ILE A 482 -1.99 8.14 13.80
CA ILE A 482 -2.16 8.10 15.25
C ILE A 482 -0.79 8.18 15.93
N SER A 483 -0.43 9.38 16.39
CA SER A 483 0.82 9.67 17.12
C SER A 483 0.63 9.81 18.63
N LYS A 484 -0.62 9.83 19.11
CA LYS A 484 -0.98 9.96 20.53
C LYS A 484 -2.31 9.24 20.81
N PRO A 485 -2.58 8.81 22.05
CA PRO A 485 -3.85 8.21 22.40
C PRO A 485 -5.01 9.22 22.24
N GLY A 486 -6.21 8.74 21.90
CA GLY A 486 -7.35 9.63 21.65
C GLY A 486 -8.68 8.92 21.38
N ASN A 487 -9.75 9.72 21.29
CA ASN A 487 -11.07 9.31 20.81
C ASN A 487 -11.23 9.76 19.36
N PHE A 488 -11.57 8.85 18.45
CA PHE A 488 -11.67 9.06 17.00
C PHE A 488 -13.13 9.18 16.52
N GLY A 489 -14.08 9.17 17.45
CA GLY A 489 -15.38 9.82 17.25
C GLY A 489 -16.56 8.88 17.03
N TRP A 490 -16.38 7.72 16.39
CA TRP A 490 -17.49 6.82 16.11
C TRP A 490 -18.15 6.31 17.41
N PRO A 491 -19.50 6.29 17.53
CA PRO A 491 -20.51 6.60 16.51
C PRO A 491 -21.04 8.05 16.52
N TYR A 492 -20.44 8.95 17.30
CA TYR A 492 -20.95 10.31 17.51
C TYR A 492 -20.51 11.30 16.43
N CYS A 493 -19.27 11.17 15.97
CA CYS A 493 -18.63 12.07 15.02
C CYS A 493 -17.75 11.28 14.04
N ILE A 494 -17.46 11.86 12.87
CA ILE A 494 -16.63 11.25 11.83
C ILE A 494 -15.88 12.30 10.99
N GLY A 495 -14.81 11.90 10.33
CA GLY A 495 -13.97 12.70 9.46
C GLY A 495 -13.37 13.88 10.20
N ASN A 496 -13.60 15.09 9.68
CA ASN A 496 -13.18 16.33 10.33
C ASN A 496 -14.12 16.76 11.48
N ASN A 497 -14.39 15.85 12.42
CA ASN A 497 -15.31 16.06 13.54
C ASN A 497 -16.74 16.48 13.11
N SER A 498 -17.24 15.92 12.01
CA SER A 498 -18.63 16.11 11.58
C SER A 498 -19.56 15.32 12.49
N PRO A 499 -20.53 15.96 13.19
CA PRO A 499 -21.39 15.26 14.13
C PRO A 499 -22.53 14.51 13.43
N TYR A 500 -22.88 13.33 13.94
CA TYR A 500 -24.18 12.71 13.70
C TYR A 500 -25.28 13.41 14.52
N ILE A 501 -26.53 13.13 14.16
CA ILE A 501 -27.70 13.59 14.92
C ILE A 501 -28.13 12.48 15.87
N ASP A 502 -28.35 12.83 17.13
CA ASP A 502 -28.95 11.95 18.12
C ASP A 502 -30.37 11.58 17.67
N TYR A 503 -30.52 10.39 17.09
CA TYR A 503 -31.74 9.94 16.46
C TYR A 503 -32.38 8.84 17.28
N ASN A 504 -33.60 9.09 17.74
CA ASN A 504 -34.33 8.13 18.54
C ASN A 504 -35.01 7.08 17.64
N PHE A 505 -34.46 5.86 17.63
CA PHE A 505 -34.94 4.77 16.77
C PHE A 505 -36.37 4.30 17.08
N ALA A 506 -36.81 4.39 18.34
CA ALA A 506 -38.16 3.98 18.75
C ALA A 506 -39.24 4.94 18.24
N THR A 507 -39.00 6.24 18.36
CA THR A 507 -39.96 7.30 18.00
C THR A 507 -39.75 7.84 16.59
N LYS A 508 -38.59 7.54 15.98
CA LYS A 508 -38.13 8.06 14.69
C LYS A 508 -37.97 9.58 14.67
N GLN A 509 -37.65 10.17 15.82
CA GLN A 509 -37.45 11.60 15.98
C GLN A 509 -35.96 11.93 16.07
N SER A 510 -35.55 12.98 15.36
CA SER A 510 -34.20 13.53 15.44
C SER A 510 -34.11 14.56 16.56
N GLY A 511 -33.10 14.40 17.42
CA GLY A 511 -32.71 15.34 18.46
C GLY A 511 -31.66 16.34 17.97
N SER A 512 -30.69 16.62 18.84
CA SER A 512 -29.60 17.56 18.55
C SER A 512 -28.41 16.86 17.91
N ALA A 513 -27.55 17.62 17.22
CA ALA A 513 -26.24 17.11 16.81
C ALA A 513 -25.37 16.79 18.04
N PHE A 514 -24.59 15.72 17.97
CA PHE A 514 -23.64 15.40 19.03
C PHE A 514 -22.56 16.46 19.18
N ASN A 515 -22.06 16.65 20.41
CA ASN A 515 -20.96 17.55 20.69
C ASN A 515 -19.62 16.84 20.58
N CYS A 516 -18.93 16.95 19.44
CA CYS A 516 -17.63 16.30 19.23
C CYS A 516 -16.53 16.77 20.21
N ALA A 517 -16.66 17.95 20.83
CA ALA A 517 -15.70 18.42 21.83
C ALA A 517 -15.92 17.79 23.23
N ALA A 518 -17.10 17.22 23.48
CA ALA A 518 -17.42 16.51 24.72
C ALA A 518 -18.59 15.54 24.47
N PRO A 519 -18.36 14.41 23.77
CA PRO A 519 -19.43 13.47 23.49
C PRO A 519 -19.95 12.84 24.77
N VAL A 520 -21.25 12.53 24.79
CA VAL A 520 -21.93 11.88 25.90
C VAL A 520 -22.43 10.53 25.43
N ASN A 521 -22.11 9.48 26.19
CA ASN A 521 -22.59 8.12 25.99
C ASN A 521 -23.57 7.77 27.12
N ASP A 522 -24.84 8.11 26.90
CA ASP A 522 -25.96 7.83 27.78
C ASP A 522 -26.78 6.60 27.35
N SER A 523 -26.28 5.83 26.38
CA SER A 523 -26.86 4.55 25.98
C SER A 523 -27.12 3.64 27.19
N PRO A 524 -28.27 2.96 27.25
CA PRO A 524 -28.56 1.99 28.29
C PRO A 524 -27.61 0.78 28.27
N ASN A 525 -26.87 0.58 27.18
CA ASN A 525 -25.88 -0.49 27.02
C ASN A 525 -24.45 -0.04 27.36
N ASN A 526 -24.25 1.21 27.79
CA ASN A 526 -22.94 1.72 28.18
C ASN A 526 -22.54 1.24 29.58
N THR A 527 -21.39 0.58 29.68
CA THR A 527 -20.78 0.14 30.94
C THR A 527 -19.54 0.95 31.32
N GLY A 528 -19.20 1.94 30.49
CA GLY A 528 -18.04 2.81 30.63
C GLY A 528 -18.36 4.18 31.22
N LEU A 529 -17.53 5.15 30.89
CA LEU A 529 -17.75 6.56 31.20
C LEU A 529 -18.91 7.10 30.37
N THR A 530 -19.71 7.98 30.98
CA THR A 530 -20.75 8.72 30.29
C THR A 530 -20.19 9.94 29.56
N ASN A 531 -19.26 10.66 30.17
CA ASN A 531 -18.59 11.80 29.52
C ASN A 531 -17.31 11.31 28.86
N LEU A 532 -17.21 11.44 27.55
CA LEU A 532 -16.11 10.91 26.76
C LEU A 532 -15.03 11.98 26.51
N PRO A 533 -13.77 11.56 26.25
CA PRO A 533 -12.73 12.47 25.76
C PRO A 533 -13.16 13.17 24.45
N PRO A 534 -12.64 14.39 24.18
CA PRO A 534 -12.89 15.09 22.92
C PRO A 534 -12.44 14.28 21.71
N VAL A 535 -13.19 14.42 20.61
CA VAL A 535 -12.90 13.73 19.36
C VAL A 535 -11.69 14.37 18.65
N THR A 536 -10.79 13.51 18.21
CA THR A 536 -9.65 13.82 17.35
C THR A 536 -10.08 13.67 15.90
N PRO A 537 -9.91 14.70 15.05
CA PRO A 537 -10.32 14.63 13.66
C PRO A 537 -9.41 13.66 12.87
N ALA A 538 -10.00 13.07 11.83
CA ALA A 538 -9.27 12.22 10.91
C ALA A 538 -8.15 12.98 10.19
N THR A 539 -7.04 12.29 9.88
CA THR A 539 -5.95 12.89 9.11
C THR A 539 -6.31 13.02 7.63
N VAL A 540 -6.93 11.98 7.09
CA VAL A 540 -7.52 11.93 5.75
C VAL A 540 -8.90 11.30 5.86
N TRP A 541 -9.90 11.89 5.21
CA TRP A 541 -11.25 11.32 5.12
C TRP A 541 -11.78 11.46 3.71
N TYR A 542 -12.50 10.47 3.20
CA TYR A 542 -13.04 10.49 1.84
C TYR A 542 -14.32 9.67 1.72
N HIS A 543 -14.98 9.78 0.57
CA HIS A 543 -16.30 9.20 0.33
C HIS A 543 -16.25 8.18 -0.82
N TYR A 544 -17.40 7.58 -1.15
CA TYR A 544 -17.50 6.70 -2.32
C TYR A 544 -17.25 7.47 -3.60
N ALA A 545 -17.84 8.67 -3.70
CA ALA A 545 -17.53 9.63 -4.75
C ALA A 545 -16.37 10.56 -4.36
N SER A 546 -15.66 11.09 -5.36
CA SER A 546 -14.61 12.09 -5.15
C SER A 546 -15.16 13.36 -4.51
N ASP A 547 -14.43 13.92 -3.55
CA ASP A 547 -14.75 15.21 -2.93
C ASP A 547 -13.77 16.30 -3.38
N ALA A 548 -14.25 17.17 -4.27
CA ALA A 548 -13.46 18.27 -4.83
C ALA A 548 -12.87 19.23 -3.78
N ASN A 549 -13.46 19.31 -2.58
CA ASN A 549 -13.12 20.33 -1.59
C ASN A 549 -12.13 19.84 -0.52
N ASN A 550 -12.02 18.52 -0.31
CA ASN A 550 -11.20 17.96 0.77
C ASN A 550 -10.01 17.15 0.21
N PHE A 551 -10.28 15.90 -0.19
CA PHE A 551 -9.29 14.96 -0.72
C PHE A 551 -9.75 14.45 -2.09
N PRO A 552 -9.73 15.32 -3.13
CA PRO A 552 -10.19 14.99 -4.48
C PRO A 552 -9.43 13.83 -5.13
N GLU A 553 -8.24 13.51 -4.63
CA GLU A 553 -7.40 12.42 -5.08
C GLU A 553 -8.02 11.05 -4.76
N LEU A 554 -8.85 10.96 -3.71
CA LEU A 554 -9.36 9.69 -3.18
C LEU A 554 -10.88 9.53 -3.39
N SER A 555 -11.27 8.28 -3.62
CA SER A 555 -12.66 7.79 -3.70
C SER A 555 -12.66 6.27 -3.44
N GLY A 556 -13.82 5.62 -3.45
CA GLY A 556 -13.95 4.15 -3.37
C GLY A 556 -14.53 3.64 -2.04
N GLY A 557 -13.96 4.06 -0.92
CA GLY A 557 -14.49 3.83 0.43
C GLY A 557 -14.05 2.55 1.14
N ALA A 558 -12.91 1.97 0.78
CA ALA A 558 -12.38 0.75 1.37
C ALA A 558 -10.89 0.91 1.73
N PRO A 559 -10.56 1.65 2.80
CA PRO A 559 -9.19 2.01 3.17
C PRO A 559 -8.44 0.87 3.84
N MET A 560 -7.21 0.62 3.38
CA MET A 560 -6.25 -0.29 4.02
C MET A 560 -5.06 0.51 4.54
N GLY A 561 -4.92 0.56 5.88
CA GLY A 561 -3.70 1.07 6.52
C GLY A 561 -2.52 0.15 6.17
N GLY A 562 -1.37 0.76 5.87
CA GLY A 562 -0.17 0.02 5.46
C GLY A 562 1.10 0.52 6.15
N PRO A 563 2.26 -0.08 5.81
CA PRO A 563 3.52 0.19 6.48
C PRO A 563 4.13 1.54 6.05
N VAL A 564 5.01 2.10 6.89
CA VAL A 564 5.92 3.18 6.47
C VAL A 564 7.24 2.58 6.03
N TYR A 565 7.71 2.96 4.84
CA TYR A 565 9.02 2.53 4.37
C TYR A 565 10.12 3.22 5.16
N ARG A 566 11.10 2.46 5.65
CA ARG A 566 12.32 3.00 6.24
C ARG A 566 13.53 2.49 5.48
N TYR A 567 14.17 3.40 4.74
CA TYR A 567 15.31 3.05 3.91
C TYR A 567 16.51 2.67 4.77
N ASN A 568 17.14 1.55 4.44
CA ASN A 568 18.38 1.10 5.06
C ASN A 568 19.49 1.05 4.00
N ALA A 569 20.46 1.96 4.11
CA ALA A 569 21.60 2.03 3.21
C ALA A 569 22.50 0.79 3.29
N ASP A 570 22.55 0.12 4.45
CA ASP A 570 23.39 -1.06 4.68
C ASP A 570 22.75 -2.35 4.14
N ASN A 571 21.46 -2.30 3.78
CA ASN A 571 20.79 -3.42 3.16
C ASN A 571 21.35 -3.64 1.74
N THR A 572 21.97 -4.79 1.49
CA THR A 572 22.59 -5.12 0.20
C THR A 572 21.61 -5.67 -0.83
N SER A 573 20.34 -5.91 -0.45
CA SER A 573 19.31 -6.37 -1.36
C SER A 573 19.20 -5.47 -2.59
N THR A 574 19.10 -6.09 -3.76
CA THR A 574 18.84 -5.43 -5.04
C THR A 574 17.36 -5.14 -5.27
N ASN A 575 16.48 -5.75 -4.49
CA ASN A 575 15.02 -5.59 -4.61
C ASN A 575 14.50 -4.39 -3.79
N LYS A 576 15.34 -3.86 -2.87
CA LYS A 576 14.94 -2.81 -1.94
C LYS A 576 14.49 -1.54 -2.66
N TRP A 577 13.45 -0.92 -2.13
CA TRP A 577 13.00 0.37 -2.64
C TRP A 577 14.05 1.48 -2.41
N PRO A 578 14.08 2.52 -3.27
CA PRO A 578 15.07 3.59 -3.18
C PRO A 578 14.80 4.52 -1.99
N ALA A 579 15.84 5.27 -1.60
CA ALA A 579 15.80 6.23 -0.49
C ALA A 579 14.70 7.31 -0.64
N TYR A 580 14.23 7.56 -1.86
CA TYR A 580 13.07 8.41 -2.17
C TYR A 580 11.85 8.09 -1.29
N TRP A 581 11.60 6.80 -1.00
CA TRP A 581 10.43 6.40 -0.22
C TRP A 581 10.60 6.49 1.30
N ASP A 582 11.79 6.83 1.80
CA ASP A 582 12.04 6.86 3.25
C ASP A 582 11.04 7.76 3.97
N GLY A 583 10.30 7.20 4.92
CA GLY A 583 9.29 7.88 5.71
C GLY A 583 7.92 8.05 5.06
N LYS A 584 7.70 7.53 3.86
CA LYS A 584 6.37 7.53 3.23
C LYS A 584 5.56 6.33 3.71
N ALA A 585 4.30 6.57 4.07
CA ALA A 585 3.34 5.54 4.39
C ALA A 585 2.70 4.98 3.12
N MET A 586 2.52 3.66 3.07
CA MET A 586 1.76 2.99 2.02
C MET A 586 0.30 2.87 2.44
N PHE A 587 -0.59 3.05 1.48
CA PHE A 587 -2.04 2.97 1.68
C PHE A 587 -2.67 2.20 0.53
N GLY A 588 -3.59 1.29 0.85
CA GLY A 588 -4.37 0.54 -0.15
C GLY A 588 -5.80 1.07 -0.24
N GLU A 589 -6.30 1.25 -1.45
CA GLU A 589 -7.73 1.44 -1.70
C GLU A 589 -8.24 0.18 -2.40
N TRP A 590 -9.03 -0.60 -1.67
CA TRP A 590 -9.45 -1.94 -2.07
C TRP A 590 -10.51 -1.92 -3.18
N ASN A 591 -11.44 -0.95 -3.18
CA ASN A 591 -12.47 -0.84 -4.23
C ASN A 591 -11.90 -0.36 -5.57
N ASN A 592 -10.85 0.45 -5.54
CA ASN A 592 -10.24 1.10 -6.69
C ASN A 592 -8.99 0.39 -7.22
N ASN A 593 -8.61 -0.76 -6.63
CA ASN A 593 -7.44 -1.52 -7.04
C ASN A 593 -6.18 -0.64 -7.09
N ALA A 594 -5.93 0.14 -6.03
CA ALA A 594 -4.89 1.16 -6.04
C ALA A 594 -4.03 1.14 -4.77
N ILE A 595 -2.75 1.43 -4.95
CA ILE A 595 -1.82 1.72 -3.86
C ILE A 595 -1.42 3.19 -3.96
N TRP A 596 -1.30 3.83 -2.80
CA TRP A 596 -0.93 5.22 -2.63
C TRP A 596 0.26 5.35 -1.70
N SER A 597 1.03 6.41 -1.88
CA SER A 597 2.04 6.86 -0.93
C SER A 597 1.60 8.16 -0.26
N PHE A 598 1.63 8.18 1.06
CA PHE A 598 1.37 9.37 1.87
C PHE A 598 2.69 9.84 2.48
N GLN A 599 3.12 11.04 2.11
CA GLN A 599 4.32 11.65 2.65
C GLN A 599 3.98 12.43 3.90
N LEU A 600 4.76 12.19 4.94
CA LEU A 600 4.69 12.93 6.19
C LEU A 600 5.76 14.02 6.24
N ASN A 601 5.54 15.02 7.08
CA ASN A 601 6.54 16.03 7.41
C ASN A 601 7.70 15.43 8.24
N GLU A 602 8.71 16.23 8.55
CA GLU A 602 9.99 15.80 9.13
C GLU A 602 9.84 15.09 10.48
N ASP A 603 8.87 15.50 11.29
CA ASP A 603 8.56 14.89 12.59
C ASP A 603 7.49 13.79 12.50
N ALA A 604 7.02 13.48 11.29
CA ALA A 604 6.00 12.50 10.97
C ALA A 604 4.66 12.72 11.70
N THR A 605 4.28 13.97 11.95
CA THR A 605 3.02 14.32 12.64
C THR A 605 1.91 14.80 11.72
N LYS A 606 2.22 15.12 10.45
CA LYS A 606 1.26 15.67 9.47
C LYS A 606 1.50 15.10 8.08
N LEU A 607 0.40 14.93 7.34
CA LEU A 607 0.45 14.68 5.90
C LEU A 607 0.90 15.94 5.16
N VAL A 608 1.77 15.76 4.17
CA VAL A 608 2.24 16.81 3.26
C VAL A 608 1.76 16.58 1.84
N GLU A 609 1.84 15.34 1.37
CA GLU A 609 1.54 14.97 -0.01
C GLU A 609 0.94 13.57 -0.06
N MET A 610 0.01 13.34 -0.99
CA MET A 610 -0.45 12.00 -1.32
C MET A 610 -0.41 11.78 -2.83
N ASN A 611 0.03 10.60 -3.25
CA ASN A 611 0.14 10.26 -4.66
C ASN A 611 -0.27 8.82 -4.89
N ARG A 612 -1.01 8.57 -5.98
CA ARG A 612 -1.21 7.21 -6.47
C ARG A 612 0.10 6.72 -7.10
N ILE A 613 0.57 5.56 -6.67
CA ILE A 613 1.87 5.03 -7.09
C ILE A 613 1.68 3.79 -7.96
N LEU A 614 2.73 3.46 -8.73
CA LEU A 614 2.83 2.21 -9.50
C LEU A 614 1.65 1.97 -10.45
N GLN A 615 1.13 3.03 -11.06
CA GLN A 615 -0.14 3.03 -11.81
C GLN A 615 -0.15 2.13 -13.05
N THR A 616 1.01 1.71 -13.55
CA THR A 616 1.10 0.76 -14.66
C THR A 616 1.08 -0.70 -14.20
N LEU A 617 1.21 -0.95 -12.89
CA LEU A 617 1.02 -2.29 -12.33
C LEU A 617 -0.48 -2.52 -12.09
N SER A 618 -0.94 -3.73 -12.39
CA SER A 618 -2.31 -4.13 -12.08
C SER A 618 -2.38 -4.64 -10.65
N PHE A 619 -3.18 -3.96 -9.83
CA PHE A 619 -3.53 -4.44 -8.51
C PHE A 619 -4.94 -5.04 -8.51
N LYS A 620 -5.21 -5.91 -7.54
CA LYS A 620 -6.52 -6.50 -7.31
C LYS A 620 -6.83 -6.45 -5.83
N LYS A 621 -7.64 -5.47 -5.45
CA LYS A 621 -8.16 -5.34 -4.08
C LYS A 621 -7.05 -5.53 -3.02
N PRO A 622 -6.04 -4.64 -2.96
CA PRO A 622 -4.94 -4.72 -1.99
C PRO A 622 -5.49 -4.93 -0.58
N MET A 623 -5.09 -6.01 0.08
CA MET A 623 -5.69 -6.47 1.34
C MET A 623 -4.77 -6.26 2.53
N ASP A 624 -3.46 -6.52 2.37
CA ASP A 624 -2.46 -6.27 3.40
C ASP A 624 -1.08 -6.04 2.76
N MET A 625 -0.21 -5.30 3.45
CA MET A 625 1.10 -4.90 2.94
C MET A 625 2.17 -4.88 4.04
N LYS A 626 3.38 -5.33 3.72
CA LYS A 626 4.52 -5.30 4.66
C LYS A 626 5.83 -5.06 3.92
N PHE A 627 6.73 -4.24 4.46
CA PHE A 627 8.11 -4.23 3.97
C PHE A 627 8.91 -5.36 4.61
N GLY A 628 9.53 -6.19 3.77
CA GLY A 628 10.42 -7.24 4.22
C GLY A 628 11.79 -6.74 4.67
N PRO A 629 12.59 -7.60 5.32
CA PRO A 629 13.98 -7.29 5.70
C PRO A 629 14.88 -7.04 4.49
N ASP A 630 14.50 -7.53 3.32
CA ASP A 630 15.14 -7.27 2.02
C ASP A 630 14.76 -5.90 1.42
N GLY A 631 13.89 -5.14 2.09
CA GLY A 631 13.46 -3.80 1.69
C GLY A 631 12.46 -3.77 0.53
N ALA A 632 11.92 -4.92 0.09
CA ALA A 632 10.85 -5.01 -0.89
C ALA A 632 9.48 -4.90 -0.21
N LEU A 633 8.45 -4.48 -0.96
CA LEU A 633 7.06 -4.43 -0.46
C LEU A 633 6.36 -5.75 -0.77
N TYR A 634 5.93 -6.47 0.25
CA TYR A 634 5.09 -7.65 0.14
C TYR A 634 3.62 -7.23 0.23
N LEU A 635 2.78 -7.88 -0.56
CA LEU A 635 1.38 -7.51 -0.77
C LEU A 635 0.50 -8.77 -0.83
N ILE A 636 -0.61 -8.77 -0.10
CA ILE A 636 -1.74 -9.67 -0.37
C ILE A 636 -2.76 -8.95 -1.26
N GLU A 637 -3.26 -9.67 -2.24
CA GLU A 637 -4.41 -9.30 -3.05
C GLU A 637 -5.57 -10.25 -2.80
N TRP A 638 -6.74 -9.67 -2.51
CA TRP A 638 -7.96 -10.45 -2.28
C TRP A 638 -8.49 -11.12 -3.56
N GLY A 639 -8.09 -10.64 -4.74
CA GLY A 639 -8.63 -11.07 -6.04
C GLY A 639 -9.68 -10.10 -6.58
N SER A 640 -10.45 -10.50 -7.59
CA SER A 640 -11.41 -9.62 -8.26
C SER A 640 -12.82 -9.63 -7.64
N GLY A 641 -13.23 -10.75 -7.02
CA GLY A 641 -14.54 -10.91 -6.40
C GLY A 641 -14.64 -10.34 -4.98
N PHE A 642 -15.87 -10.22 -4.47
CA PHE A 642 -16.13 -9.69 -3.13
C PHE A 642 -16.12 -10.80 -2.05
N GLY A 643 -16.66 -11.99 -2.35
CA GLY A 643 -16.95 -13.04 -1.37
C GLY A 643 -15.79 -13.92 -0.90
N GLY A 644 -14.57 -13.68 -1.41
CA GLY A 644 -13.39 -14.52 -1.14
C GLY A 644 -13.28 -15.72 -2.08
N ASP A 645 -12.30 -16.59 -1.82
CA ASP A 645 -11.94 -17.77 -2.64
C ASP A 645 -11.74 -17.44 -4.12
N ASN A 646 -11.08 -16.31 -4.37
CA ASN A 646 -10.90 -15.82 -5.72
C ASN A 646 -9.71 -16.54 -6.37
N ALA A 647 -9.94 -17.17 -7.53
CA ALA A 647 -8.89 -17.82 -8.33
C ALA A 647 -7.79 -16.86 -8.84
N ASP A 648 -7.95 -15.56 -8.61
CA ASP A 648 -6.99 -14.52 -8.93
C ASP A 648 -6.54 -13.69 -7.72
N SER A 649 -6.74 -14.23 -6.53
CA SER A 649 -6.09 -13.77 -5.29
C SER A 649 -4.63 -14.22 -5.24
N GLY A 650 -3.81 -13.63 -4.38
CA GLY A 650 -2.44 -14.10 -4.22
C GLY A 650 -1.58 -13.28 -3.27
N VAL A 651 -0.37 -13.77 -3.05
CA VAL A 651 0.73 -13.10 -2.35
C VAL A 651 1.80 -12.70 -3.35
N TYR A 652 2.23 -11.44 -3.29
CA TYR A 652 3.16 -10.83 -4.23
C TYR A 652 4.28 -10.09 -3.51
N ARG A 653 5.39 -9.88 -4.21
CA ARG A 653 6.49 -8.98 -3.82
C ARG A 653 6.68 -7.93 -4.91
N ILE A 654 6.84 -6.67 -4.51
CA ILE A 654 7.09 -5.54 -5.40
C ILE A 654 8.54 -5.12 -5.23
N ASP A 655 9.33 -5.40 -6.27
CA ASP A 655 10.76 -5.17 -6.30
C ASP A 655 11.08 -3.88 -7.04
N TYR A 656 12.09 -3.15 -6.58
CA TYR A 656 12.65 -2.03 -7.33
C TYR A 656 13.78 -2.51 -8.24
N THR A 657 13.55 -2.47 -9.55
CA THR A 657 14.40 -3.10 -10.57
C THR A 657 15.13 -2.12 -11.47
N LYS A 658 14.88 -0.81 -11.32
CA LYS A 658 15.46 0.26 -12.18
C LYS A 658 15.23 0.03 -13.68
N GLY A 659 14.16 -0.68 -14.03
CA GLY A 659 13.81 -1.01 -15.41
C GLY A 659 14.54 -2.22 -15.99
N VAL A 660 15.39 -2.91 -15.21
CA VAL A 660 15.98 -4.20 -15.61
C VAL A 660 15.19 -5.32 -14.93
N ARG A 661 14.25 -5.92 -15.66
CA ARG A 661 13.29 -6.83 -15.04
C ARG A 661 13.83 -8.27 -14.98
N PRO A 662 13.63 -8.99 -13.86
CA PRO A 662 13.92 -10.42 -13.82
C PRO A 662 13.04 -11.18 -14.81
N PRO A 663 13.45 -12.37 -15.27
CA PRO A 663 12.60 -13.20 -16.10
C PRO A 663 11.39 -13.67 -15.29
N VAL A 664 10.24 -13.81 -15.95
CA VAL A 664 9.03 -14.42 -15.38
C VAL A 664 9.14 -15.92 -15.58
N ALA A 665 9.16 -16.69 -14.48
CA ALA A 665 9.06 -18.14 -14.52
C ALA A 665 7.59 -18.58 -14.48
N ARG A 666 7.26 -19.64 -15.21
CA ARG A 666 5.99 -20.34 -15.13
C ARG A 666 6.28 -21.83 -15.13
N ALA A 667 5.72 -22.54 -14.16
CA ALA A 667 5.87 -23.97 -14.00
C ALA A 667 4.48 -24.62 -13.98
N THR A 668 4.29 -25.67 -14.75
CA THR A 668 3.09 -26.52 -14.69
C THR A 668 3.50 -27.99 -14.71
N ALA A 669 2.60 -28.86 -14.30
CA ALA A 669 2.76 -30.31 -14.36
C ALA A 669 1.53 -30.96 -15.03
N ASP A 670 1.73 -32.08 -15.72
CA ASP A 670 0.63 -32.85 -16.30
C ASP A 670 -0.26 -33.53 -15.24
N LYS A 671 0.29 -33.77 -14.05
CA LYS A 671 -0.42 -34.20 -12.85
C LYS A 671 0.34 -33.78 -11.59
N THR A 672 -0.42 -33.53 -10.53
CA THR A 672 0.07 -33.05 -9.23
C THR A 672 -0.08 -34.07 -8.12
N ASP A 673 -0.64 -35.25 -8.42
CA ASP A 673 -0.94 -36.27 -7.43
C ASP A 673 -1.10 -37.65 -8.09
N GLY A 674 -1.10 -38.71 -7.29
CA GLY A 674 -1.30 -40.08 -7.73
C GLY A 674 -0.36 -41.11 -7.07
N PRO A 675 -0.57 -42.41 -7.31
CA PRO A 675 0.17 -43.47 -6.62
C PRO A 675 1.65 -43.51 -7.02
N THR A 676 2.51 -43.94 -6.10
CA THR A 676 3.94 -44.14 -6.40
C THR A 676 4.19 -45.48 -7.12
N PRO A 677 5.10 -45.55 -8.12
CA PRO A 677 5.91 -44.43 -8.62
C PRO A 677 5.09 -43.47 -9.50
N LEU A 678 5.17 -42.17 -9.18
CA LEU A 678 4.46 -41.11 -9.89
C LEU A 678 5.41 -40.40 -10.87
N THR A 679 5.28 -40.68 -12.17
CA THR A 679 6.06 -40.01 -13.22
C THR A 679 5.35 -38.77 -13.72
N VAL A 680 5.88 -37.58 -13.44
CA VAL A 680 5.32 -36.27 -13.79
C VAL A 680 6.10 -35.63 -14.93
N LYS A 681 5.38 -35.04 -15.89
CA LYS A 681 5.93 -34.21 -16.95
C LYS A 681 5.75 -32.74 -16.57
N PHE A 682 6.86 -32.04 -16.43
CA PHE A 682 6.86 -30.63 -16.12
C PHE A 682 6.94 -29.80 -17.40
N SER A 683 6.33 -28.61 -17.38
CA SER A 683 6.43 -27.63 -18.45
C SER A 683 6.82 -26.26 -17.90
N SER A 684 7.73 -25.60 -18.61
CA SER A 684 8.10 -24.21 -18.39
C SER A 684 7.38 -23.24 -19.32
N ASP A 685 6.36 -23.70 -20.06
CA ASP A 685 5.65 -22.91 -21.06
C ASP A 685 5.09 -21.61 -20.46
N GLY A 686 5.35 -20.50 -21.18
CA GLY A 686 4.98 -19.15 -20.75
C GLY A 686 6.04 -18.43 -19.90
N SER A 687 7.10 -19.13 -19.49
CA SER A 687 8.32 -18.49 -18.95
C SER A 687 8.96 -17.60 -20.00
N ARG A 688 9.36 -16.37 -19.63
CA ARG A 688 9.94 -15.40 -20.55
C ARG A 688 10.72 -14.31 -19.83
N ASP A 689 11.66 -13.70 -20.53
CA ASP A 689 12.23 -12.42 -20.11
C ASP A 689 11.34 -11.25 -20.59
N PRO A 690 10.89 -10.35 -19.70
CA PRO A 690 10.06 -9.20 -20.10
C PRO A 690 10.72 -8.25 -21.10
N ASP A 691 12.05 -8.24 -21.18
CA ASP A 691 12.84 -7.41 -22.10
C ASP A 691 13.28 -8.22 -23.35
N GLY A 692 12.75 -9.43 -23.53
CA GLY A 692 13.00 -10.28 -24.69
C GLY A 692 14.38 -10.94 -24.71
N LYS A 693 15.10 -10.93 -23.58
CA LYS A 693 16.42 -11.56 -23.48
C LYS A 693 16.32 -13.09 -23.46
N ALA A 694 17.43 -13.73 -23.85
CA ALA A 694 17.55 -15.19 -23.76
C ALA A 694 17.51 -15.66 -22.29
N ILE A 695 17.02 -16.88 -22.10
CA ILE A 695 16.59 -17.41 -20.81
C ILE A 695 17.06 -18.87 -20.66
N THR A 696 17.47 -19.28 -19.46
CA THR A 696 17.90 -20.65 -19.12
C THR A 696 17.08 -21.23 -17.97
N TYR A 697 16.96 -22.55 -17.90
CA TYR A 697 16.11 -23.27 -16.93
C TYR A 697 16.95 -24.10 -15.95
N ALA A 698 16.49 -24.16 -14.71
CA ALA A 698 16.99 -25.06 -13.68
C ALA A 698 15.81 -25.56 -12.83
N TRP A 699 15.55 -26.86 -12.87
CA TRP A 699 14.51 -27.53 -12.10
C TRP A 699 15.10 -28.24 -10.88
N ASP A 700 14.45 -28.07 -9.75
CA ASP A 700 14.67 -28.77 -8.48
C ASP A 700 13.36 -29.49 -8.14
N PHE A 701 13.30 -30.81 -8.29
CA PHE A 701 12.03 -31.56 -8.19
C PHE A 701 11.67 -31.95 -6.76
N ASN A 702 12.66 -31.99 -5.86
CA ASN A 702 12.48 -32.39 -4.47
C ASN A 702 12.48 -31.17 -3.50
N GLY A 703 12.83 -29.98 -3.99
CA GLY A 703 12.85 -28.73 -3.25
C GLY A 703 14.03 -28.62 -2.28
N ASP A 704 15.11 -29.38 -2.50
CA ASP A 704 16.28 -29.42 -1.61
C ASP A 704 17.31 -28.30 -1.87
N GLY A 705 17.05 -27.47 -2.87
CA GLY A 705 17.89 -26.35 -3.30
C GLY A 705 18.95 -26.75 -4.34
N THR A 706 18.96 -27.99 -4.82
CA THR A 706 19.87 -28.46 -5.86
C THR A 706 19.15 -28.64 -7.20
N THR A 707 19.85 -28.37 -8.31
CA THR A 707 19.27 -28.51 -9.65
C THR A 707 19.37 -29.97 -10.11
N ASP A 708 18.21 -30.58 -10.35
CA ASP A 708 18.07 -31.93 -10.90
C ASP A 708 18.09 -31.95 -12.44
N SER A 709 17.57 -30.90 -13.09
CA SER A 709 17.52 -30.81 -14.57
C SER A 709 17.65 -29.38 -15.09
N THR A 710 18.22 -29.22 -16.28
CA THR A 710 18.28 -27.94 -17.01
C THR A 710 17.47 -27.96 -18.31
N GLU A 711 16.69 -29.02 -18.54
CA GLU A 711 15.77 -29.07 -19.68
C GLU A 711 14.57 -28.13 -19.44
N ALA A 712 14.01 -27.58 -20.52
CA ALA A 712 12.84 -26.70 -20.42
C ALA A 712 11.60 -27.46 -19.89
N ASN A 713 11.34 -28.66 -20.42
CA ASN A 713 10.15 -29.47 -20.13
C ASN A 713 10.53 -30.91 -19.73
N PRO A 714 11.15 -31.10 -18.55
CA PRO A 714 11.68 -32.40 -18.12
C PRO A 714 10.58 -33.36 -17.65
N THR A 715 10.96 -34.62 -17.45
CA THR A 715 10.14 -35.64 -16.77
C THR A 715 10.88 -36.14 -15.54
N PHE A 716 10.17 -36.29 -14.41
CA PHE A 716 10.73 -36.82 -13.17
C PHE A 716 9.82 -37.88 -12.55
N THR A 717 10.38 -38.86 -11.86
CA THR A 717 9.62 -39.95 -11.23
C THR A 717 9.82 -39.96 -9.72
N TYR A 718 8.76 -39.66 -8.98
CA TYR A 718 8.71 -39.78 -7.53
C TYR A 718 8.43 -41.23 -7.12
N THR A 719 9.43 -41.88 -6.52
CA THR A 719 9.34 -43.30 -6.13
C THR A 719 8.91 -43.51 -4.68
N ALA A 720 9.08 -42.49 -3.83
CA ALA A 720 8.64 -42.50 -2.44
C ALA A 720 7.40 -41.61 -2.26
N ALA A 721 6.45 -42.07 -1.46
CA ALA A 721 5.29 -41.28 -1.12
C ALA A 721 5.70 -40.04 -0.32
N GLY A 722 5.07 -38.90 -0.60
CA GLY A 722 5.38 -37.62 0.02
C GLY A 722 4.85 -36.44 -0.78
N GLU A 723 4.79 -35.29 -0.12
CA GLU A 723 4.57 -33.99 -0.76
C GLU A 723 5.94 -33.42 -1.19
N TYR A 724 6.06 -33.13 -2.48
CA TYR A 724 7.25 -32.53 -3.08
C TYR A 724 6.90 -31.18 -3.67
N ASN A 725 7.87 -30.28 -3.68
CA ASN A 725 7.69 -28.95 -4.23
C ASN A 725 8.69 -28.75 -5.37
N ALA A 726 8.23 -28.97 -6.59
CA ALA A 726 9.07 -28.83 -7.77
C ALA A 726 9.24 -27.36 -8.12
N VAL A 727 10.47 -26.85 -8.06
CA VAL A 727 10.81 -25.44 -8.29
C VAL A 727 11.50 -25.28 -9.64
N LEU A 728 10.94 -24.44 -10.50
CA LEU A 728 11.62 -23.92 -11.68
C LEU A 728 12.30 -22.59 -11.35
N THR A 729 13.60 -22.50 -11.61
CA THR A 729 14.34 -21.23 -11.68
C THR A 729 14.67 -20.90 -13.13
N VAL A 730 14.29 -19.72 -13.57
CA VAL A 730 14.62 -19.16 -14.89
C VAL A 730 15.65 -18.05 -14.70
N THR A 731 16.71 -18.04 -15.49
CA THR A 731 17.76 -17.00 -15.45
C THR A 731 17.88 -16.30 -16.80
N ASN A 732 17.96 -14.97 -16.82
CA ASN A 732 18.17 -14.20 -18.05
C ASN A 732 19.66 -13.90 -18.31
N ALA A 733 19.95 -13.29 -19.46
CA ALA A 733 21.33 -12.97 -19.87
C ALA A 733 22.07 -11.97 -18.95
N ASP A 734 21.36 -11.20 -18.12
CA ASP A 734 21.98 -10.32 -17.12
C ASP A 734 22.27 -11.03 -15.78
N GLY A 735 21.88 -12.31 -15.65
CA GLY A 735 22.00 -13.09 -14.43
C GLY A 735 20.86 -12.90 -13.43
N LEU A 736 19.76 -12.22 -13.82
CA LEU A 736 18.57 -12.10 -12.99
C LEU A 736 17.74 -13.37 -13.05
N THR A 737 17.10 -13.72 -11.94
CA THR A 737 16.33 -14.97 -11.81
C THR A 737 14.87 -14.74 -11.44
N GLY A 738 13.98 -15.53 -12.02
CA GLY A 738 12.59 -15.70 -11.59
C GLY A 738 12.33 -17.14 -11.21
N LYS A 739 11.37 -17.37 -10.29
CA LYS A 739 11.03 -18.71 -9.81
C LYS A 739 9.52 -18.97 -9.89
N ALA A 740 9.16 -20.22 -10.14
CA ALA A 740 7.79 -20.73 -10.07
C ALA A 740 7.84 -22.13 -9.44
N SER A 741 6.77 -22.58 -8.79
CA SER A 741 6.74 -23.88 -8.11
C SER A 741 5.44 -24.63 -8.38
N VAL A 742 5.51 -25.97 -8.29
CA VAL A 742 4.36 -26.87 -8.41
C VAL A 742 4.44 -27.91 -7.28
N VAL A 743 3.38 -28.01 -6.49
CA VAL A 743 3.26 -29.03 -5.43
C VAL A 743 2.84 -30.36 -6.07
N VAL A 744 3.53 -31.44 -5.71
CA VAL A 744 3.29 -32.80 -6.18
C VAL A 744 3.12 -33.75 -5.00
N ASN A 745 1.95 -34.37 -4.88
CA ASN A 745 1.62 -35.37 -3.86
C ASN A 745 1.80 -36.78 -4.41
N ALA A 746 3.00 -37.36 -4.25
CA ALA A 746 3.24 -38.72 -4.69
C ALA A 746 2.73 -39.72 -3.63
N GLY A 747 2.06 -40.78 -4.08
CA GLY A 747 1.49 -41.82 -3.22
C GLY A 747 0.11 -41.52 -2.65
N ASN A 748 -0.51 -40.40 -3.03
CA ASN A 748 -1.85 -40.00 -2.60
C ASN A 748 -2.56 -39.31 -3.78
N THR A 749 -3.79 -39.68 -4.10
CA THR A 749 -4.59 -39.05 -5.17
C THR A 749 -5.56 -38.05 -4.56
N LYS A 750 -5.82 -36.92 -5.22
CA LYS A 750 -6.83 -35.96 -4.74
C LYS A 750 -8.23 -36.62 -4.77
N PRO A 751 -9.04 -36.51 -3.70
CA PRO A 751 -10.40 -37.03 -3.71
C PRO A 751 -11.25 -36.37 -4.80
N GLU A 752 -12.07 -37.16 -5.50
CA GLU A 752 -13.07 -36.66 -6.43
C GLU A 752 -14.36 -36.31 -5.68
N VAL A 753 -14.78 -35.04 -5.75
CA VAL A 753 -16.03 -34.56 -5.14
C VAL A 753 -17.06 -34.28 -6.23
N LYS A 754 -18.23 -34.91 -6.12
CA LYS A 754 -19.40 -34.64 -6.97
C LYS A 754 -20.53 -34.07 -6.13
N VAL A 755 -21.04 -32.90 -6.54
CA VAL A 755 -22.23 -32.29 -5.94
C VAL A 755 -23.40 -32.38 -6.92
N GLU A 756 -24.45 -33.07 -6.52
CA GLU A 756 -25.73 -33.11 -7.22
C GLU A 756 -26.63 -32.01 -6.67
N LEU A 757 -26.70 -30.91 -7.41
CA LEU A 757 -27.50 -29.73 -7.07
C LEU A 757 -28.95 -29.88 -7.58
N PRO A 758 -29.90 -29.07 -7.05
CA PRO A 758 -31.19 -28.85 -7.69
C PRO A 758 -31.03 -28.39 -9.16
N PRO A 759 -32.09 -28.47 -9.98
CA PRO A 759 -32.06 -27.93 -11.34
C PRO A 759 -31.57 -26.48 -11.35
N ASN A 760 -30.59 -26.19 -12.22
CA ASN A 760 -30.06 -24.84 -12.36
C ASN A 760 -31.19 -23.85 -12.73
N GLY A 761 -31.29 -22.75 -11.99
CA GLY A 761 -32.36 -21.75 -12.15
C GLY A 761 -33.68 -22.09 -11.45
N ALA A 762 -33.71 -23.10 -10.58
CA ALA A 762 -34.88 -23.36 -9.73
C ALA A 762 -35.11 -22.21 -8.74
N PHE A 763 -36.39 -21.89 -8.50
CA PHE A 763 -36.80 -20.91 -7.50
C PHE A 763 -37.01 -21.60 -6.14
N PHE A 764 -36.74 -20.89 -5.05
CA PHE A 764 -37.08 -21.29 -3.69
C PHE A 764 -37.58 -20.08 -2.92
N GLU A 765 -38.35 -20.31 -1.86
CA GLU A 765 -38.81 -19.31 -0.91
C GLU A 765 -38.04 -19.46 0.42
N PHE A 766 -37.92 -18.37 1.19
CA PHE A 766 -37.29 -18.45 2.51
C PHE A 766 -38.04 -19.41 3.43
N GLY A 767 -37.33 -20.40 3.95
CA GLY A 767 -37.88 -21.50 4.75
C GLY A 767 -37.98 -22.84 3.99
N ASP A 768 -37.80 -22.83 2.67
CA ASP A 768 -37.71 -24.07 1.89
C ASP A 768 -36.43 -24.85 2.20
N GLN A 769 -36.53 -26.18 2.16
CA GLN A 769 -35.37 -27.07 2.27
C GLN A 769 -34.80 -27.37 0.88
N VAL A 770 -33.59 -26.87 0.61
CA VAL A 770 -32.86 -27.15 -0.63
C VAL A 770 -32.12 -28.48 -0.48
N LYS A 771 -32.52 -29.49 -1.26
CA LYS A 771 -31.86 -30.79 -1.28
C LYS A 771 -30.68 -30.76 -2.24
N PHE A 772 -29.55 -31.29 -1.78
CA PHE A 772 -28.37 -31.56 -2.58
C PHE A 772 -27.78 -32.89 -2.11
N LYS A 773 -26.92 -33.49 -2.93
CA LYS A 773 -26.16 -34.69 -2.55
C LYS A 773 -24.70 -34.49 -2.85
N VAL A 774 -23.84 -34.78 -1.88
CA VAL A 774 -22.38 -34.78 -2.06
C VAL A 774 -21.91 -36.22 -2.08
N THR A 775 -21.16 -36.60 -3.10
CA THR A 775 -20.48 -37.91 -3.20
C THR A 775 -18.99 -37.65 -3.30
N VAL A 776 -18.21 -38.29 -2.44
CA VAL A 776 -16.75 -38.18 -2.48
C VAL A 776 -16.17 -39.57 -2.69
N THR A 777 -15.24 -39.71 -3.61
CA THR A 777 -14.49 -40.94 -3.84
C THR A 777 -13.00 -40.66 -3.74
N ASP A 778 -12.29 -41.54 -3.03
CA ASP A 778 -10.85 -41.47 -2.87
C ASP A 778 -10.23 -42.79 -3.33
N ALA A 779 -9.18 -42.71 -4.16
CA ALA A 779 -8.61 -43.87 -4.81
C ALA A 779 -7.82 -44.76 -3.84
N GLU A 780 -7.25 -44.18 -2.79
CA GLU A 780 -6.43 -44.87 -1.80
C GLU A 780 -7.24 -45.30 -0.57
N ASP A 781 -8.19 -44.48 -0.11
CA ASP A 781 -8.96 -44.68 1.12
C ASP A 781 -10.31 -45.41 0.90
N GLY A 782 -10.78 -45.51 -0.35
CA GLY A 782 -12.05 -46.16 -0.69
C GLY A 782 -13.27 -45.37 -0.21
N THR A 783 -13.96 -45.84 0.84
CA THR A 783 -15.14 -45.13 1.38
C THR A 783 -14.69 -43.94 2.22
N VAL A 784 -15.01 -42.74 1.76
CA VAL A 784 -14.68 -41.50 2.47
C VAL A 784 -15.50 -41.34 3.75
N ASP A 785 -14.83 -40.96 4.83
CA ASP A 785 -15.48 -40.59 6.08
C ASP A 785 -16.21 -39.25 5.91
N CYS A 786 -17.54 -39.31 5.76
CA CYS A 786 -18.40 -38.13 5.57
C CYS A 786 -18.27 -37.08 6.68
N SER A 787 -17.78 -37.43 7.87
CA SER A 787 -17.53 -36.44 8.92
C SER A 787 -16.36 -35.50 8.59
N LYS A 788 -15.51 -35.87 7.63
CA LYS A 788 -14.39 -35.07 7.13
C LYS A 788 -14.75 -34.22 5.92
N VAL A 789 -15.92 -34.43 5.31
CA VAL A 789 -16.39 -33.67 4.16
C VAL A 789 -17.09 -32.41 4.68
N GLN A 790 -16.46 -31.25 4.51
CA GLN A 790 -17.08 -29.97 4.86
C GLN A 790 -17.84 -29.38 3.68
N ILE A 791 -19.04 -28.91 3.94
CA ILE A 791 -19.94 -28.27 2.98
C ILE A 791 -20.25 -26.87 3.50
N GLN A 792 -19.93 -25.85 2.71
CA GLN A 792 -20.33 -24.48 2.96
C GLN A 792 -21.30 -24.02 1.86
N SER A 793 -22.49 -23.64 2.27
CA SER A 793 -23.45 -23.01 1.35
C SER A 793 -23.14 -21.52 1.24
N ILE A 794 -23.24 -20.95 0.02
CA ILE A 794 -23.10 -19.51 -0.20
C ILE A 794 -24.46 -18.97 -0.63
N LEU A 795 -25.02 -18.05 0.16
CA LEU A 795 -26.22 -17.32 -0.20
C LEU A 795 -25.84 -16.13 -1.09
N GLY A 796 -26.07 -16.26 -2.39
CA GLY A 796 -25.82 -15.21 -3.36
C GLY A 796 -26.97 -14.20 -3.47
N HIS A 797 -26.63 -12.91 -3.62
CA HIS A 797 -27.55 -11.88 -4.11
C HIS A 797 -26.78 -10.82 -4.91
N ASP A 798 -27.45 -10.28 -5.94
CA ASP A 798 -26.88 -9.38 -6.94
C ASP A 798 -25.54 -9.85 -7.52
N THR A 799 -24.43 -9.28 -7.05
CA THR A 799 -23.07 -9.50 -7.57
C THR A 799 -22.12 -10.19 -6.59
N HIS A 800 -22.60 -10.61 -5.41
CA HIS A 800 -21.77 -11.28 -4.39
C HIS A 800 -22.55 -12.36 -3.63
N GLY A 801 -21.90 -13.04 -2.69
CA GLY A 801 -22.55 -14.00 -1.83
C GLY A 801 -21.98 -13.97 -0.41
N HIS A 802 -22.78 -14.44 0.53
CA HIS A 802 -22.41 -14.59 1.93
C HIS A 802 -22.28 -16.08 2.25
N PRO A 803 -21.11 -16.54 2.71
CA PRO A 803 -20.97 -17.90 3.23
C PRO A 803 -21.88 -18.08 4.44
N LEU A 804 -22.64 -19.17 4.44
CA LEU A 804 -23.42 -19.65 5.57
C LEU A 804 -22.55 -20.60 6.42
N ASP A 805 -23.14 -21.14 7.48
CA ASP A 805 -22.47 -22.12 8.35
C ASP A 805 -21.94 -23.32 7.55
N GLN A 806 -20.76 -23.80 7.95
CA GLN A 806 -20.23 -25.06 7.48
C GLN A 806 -20.95 -26.22 8.16
N THR A 807 -21.26 -27.24 7.37
CA THR A 807 -21.80 -28.53 7.83
C THR A 807 -20.89 -29.65 7.38
N THR A 808 -20.83 -30.74 8.14
CA THR A 808 -20.09 -31.93 7.72
C THR A 808 -21.05 -32.99 7.20
N GLY A 809 -20.75 -33.58 6.05
CA GLY A 809 -21.51 -34.72 5.53
C GLY A 809 -21.23 -35.04 4.07
N CYS A 810 -21.52 -36.27 3.70
CA CYS A 810 -21.80 -36.70 2.35
C CYS A 810 -23.01 -37.67 2.38
N GLU A 811 -23.64 -37.85 1.21
CA GLU A 811 -24.94 -38.52 0.96
C GLU A 811 -26.20 -37.65 0.97
#